data_AF-A0A5N5DRF2-F1
#
_entry.id   AF-A0A5N5DRF2-F1
#
_cell.length_a   1.000
_cell.length_b   1.000
_cell.length_c   1.000
_cell.angle_alpha   90.00
_cell.angle_beta   90.00
_cell.angle_gamma   90.00
#
_symmetry.space_group_name_H-M   'P 1'
#
loop_
_entity.id
_entity.type
_entity.pdbx_description
1 polymer ?
#
loop_
_entity_poly.entity_id
_entity_poly.type
_entity_poly.pdbx_seq_one_letter_code
_entity_poly.pdbx_strand_id
1 'polypeptide(L)'
;MAAFRELRPSSDHVHPEEAQPSSAASSEAGGTNDPHSANPTRVRKRRAPTHVSQNACTNCKRARAKCDGQEPESCSRCRTREMGDQCHYEVHVKTAKEEMVRRIKSLEQQNAELLGSVKERDDQIEAIFEALRADERGSEVIARLRAGQSYQEFVAWLGGPSVGDDGRSSPGSETSMPDVAQDYDEATRMHVGSRSPDGDSRSRWTFSSPQLTDHLIALFFTWVHPIHMLFSEYHFMKSFSDGDRNYCSPAMVNMMCAMGCHYHTDRSGDARQTKLLQKRFFNTGLAEVAKEDPKSLTSVTTYALLFLVELGSNQARNASSHLRLAAESLAALNRAAFAAIATEITERGIHTLCALWVSLTYQKPMSALSTSHTLSPAEILRSDGYWQPYRYFQDKRTRQVPSQAIATADAMTRLGQIIHDMVGVYCGRDDSVTARSVIILCRRLYDWKRRLPVALEVTGDGVPLSHPLPHVLSLHIHYHVALCQLYRPILELADLPETIRAQLFGITISSALEGLQLLERYRSLYTHRYQNPLLAFCVIHVCETLLRAGRDQRRVVQFAFEATHESLAGFAYVGPLQFILCQTADEEGISLPDDVRQLMGGRTSYGPEEMLDACERVTFTQPYQVLRHRVDRNLGVEFEREWKQAFLVEAHGAAGTSQWVGGGTGSREAGLMAQRSESTSSSASGGSSARSMQINSVVNP
;
A
#
# COMPACT_ATOMS: atom_id res chain seq x y z
N MET A 1 2.64 -24.81 7.21
CA MET A 1 1.45 -24.07 6.73
C MET A 1 0.56 -23.52 7.86
N ALA A 2 1.01 -23.33 9.12
CA ALA A 2 0.15 -22.83 10.21
C ALA A 2 -0.13 -21.30 10.23
N ALA A 3 0.32 -20.56 9.22
CA ALA A 3 0.05 -19.11 9.05
C ALA A 3 -0.94 -18.81 7.91
N PHE A 4 -1.36 -19.84 7.18
CA PHE A 4 -2.33 -19.72 6.09
C PHE A 4 -3.65 -20.28 6.59
N ARG A 5 -4.74 -19.52 6.39
CA ARG A 5 -6.08 -19.97 6.76
C ARG A 5 -6.37 -21.29 6.05
N GLU A 6 -6.54 -22.36 6.82
CA GLU A 6 -6.94 -23.65 6.25
C GLU A 6 -8.37 -23.49 5.70
N LEU A 7 -8.50 -23.65 4.38
CA LEU A 7 -9.79 -23.76 3.72
C LEU A 7 -10.42 -25.09 4.18
N ARG A 8 -11.48 -25.01 4.99
CA ARG A 8 -12.30 -26.19 5.32
C ARG A 8 -12.94 -26.73 4.03
N PRO A 9 -12.82 -28.03 3.72
CA PRO A 9 -13.66 -28.64 2.70
C PRO A 9 -15.11 -28.64 3.18
N SER A 10 -16.03 -28.15 2.36
CA SER A 10 -17.46 -28.44 2.52
C SER A 10 -17.66 -29.92 2.22
N SER A 11 -17.90 -30.73 3.24
CA SER A 11 -18.28 -32.12 3.09
C SER A 11 -19.75 -32.20 2.67
N ASP A 12 -20.00 -32.68 1.46
CA ASP A 12 -21.21 -33.45 1.13
C ASP A 12 -20.86 -34.36 -0.05
N HIS A 13 -20.39 -35.57 0.26
CA HIS A 13 -20.28 -36.67 -0.69
C HIS A 13 -21.50 -37.57 -0.52
N VAL A 14 -22.23 -37.79 -1.63
CA VAL A 14 -23.01 -38.99 -1.85
C VAL A 14 -22.47 -39.62 -3.14
N HIS A 15 -21.84 -40.78 -3.00
CA HIS A 15 -21.43 -41.68 -4.09
C HIS A 15 -22.66 -42.42 -4.66
N PRO A 16 -22.57 -42.91 -5.90
CA PRO A 16 -22.46 -44.37 -6.02
C PRO A 16 -21.44 -44.88 -7.07
N GLU A 17 -20.90 -46.07 -6.78
CA GLU A 17 -20.24 -47.06 -7.65
C GLU A 17 -21.18 -47.48 -8.83
N GLU A 18 -20.82 -48.15 -9.92
CA GLU A 18 -19.78 -49.15 -10.24
C GLU A 18 -19.81 -49.43 -11.77
N ALA A 19 -18.89 -50.28 -12.25
CA ALA A 19 -18.94 -51.12 -13.47
C ALA A 19 -18.02 -50.76 -14.67
N GLN A 20 -16.88 -51.46 -14.70
CA GLN A 20 -16.30 -52.15 -15.88
C GLN A 20 -16.59 -53.67 -15.70
N PRO A 21 -16.57 -54.56 -16.74
CA PRO A 21 -15.49 -54.69 -17.74
C PRO A 21 -15.89 -55.22 -19.13
N SER A 22 -14.93 -55.29 -20.08
CA SER A 22 -14.51 -56.54 -20.76
C SER A 22 -13.77 -56.32 -22.11
N SER A 23 -12.96 -57.33 -22.42
CA SER A 23 -11.90 -57.53 -23.42
C SER A 23 -12.34 -58.10 -24.79
N ALA A 24 -11.52 -57.90 -25.83
CA ALA A 24 -11.11 -58.86 -26.89
C ALA A 24 -10.30 -58.08 -27.97
N ALA A 25 -9.03 -58.36 -28.34
CA ALA A 25 -8.33 -59.53 -28.84
C ALA A 25 -8.26 -59.63 -30.38
N SER A 26 -7.01 -59.70 -30.88
CA SER A 26 -6.50 -60.27 -32.17
C SER A 26 -6.82 -59.49 -33.46
N SER A 27 -5.90 -59.35 -34.43
CA SER A 27 -5.13 -60.41 -35.08
C SER A 27 -3.84 -59.92 -35.78
N GLU A 28 -2.82 -60.76 -35.71
CA GLU A 28 -1.57 -60.75 -36.52
C GLU A 28 -1.81 -61.27 -37.94
N ALA A 29 -0.95 -60.87 -38.89
CA ALA A 29 -0.48 -61.74 -39.97
C ALA A 29 0.84 -61.20 -40.55
N GLY A 30 1.92 -61.99 -40.40
CA GLY A 30 3.19 -61.81 -41.08
C GLY A 30 3.26 -62.57 -42.40
N GLY A 31 4.28 -62.28 -43.22
CA GLY A 31 4.63 -63.04 -44.42
C GLY A 31 5.96 -62.58 -45.01
N THR A 32 6.90 -63.52 -45.12
CA THR A 32 8.33 -63.39 -45.47
C THR A 32 8.67 -63.92 -46.90
N ASN A 33 9.80 -63.44 -47.46
CA ASN A 33 10.73 -64.08 -48.43
C ASN A 33 10.27 -64.20 -49.92
N ASP A 34 11.05 -64.01 -51.01
CA ASP A 34 12.49 -63.79 -51.31
C ASP A 34 12.66 -63.39 -52.83
N PRO A 35 13.81 -63.51 -53.58
CA PRO A 35 14.43 -62.38 -54.30
C PRO A 35 14.63 -62.55 -55.84
N HIS A 36 15.37 -61.60 -56.43
CA HIS A 36 16.01 -61.52 -57.77
C HIS A 36 15.31 -60.72 -58.89
N SER A 37 15.93 -59.60 -59.30
CA SER A 37 16.44 -59.41 -60.67
C SER A 37 17.37 -58.19 -60.75
N ALA A 38 18.42 -58.28 -61.57
CA ALA A 38 19.55 -57.38 -61.64
C ALA A 38 19.53 -56.43 -62.86
N ASN A 39 19.93 -55.18 -62.60
CA ASN A 39 20.63 -54.20 -63.45
C ASN A 39 19.91 -53.49 -64.65
N PRO A 40 20.42 -52.34 -65.16
CA PRO A 40 21.48 -51.45 -64.66
C PRO A 40 21.18 -49.91 -64.71
N THR A 41 21.84 -49.19 -63.80
CA THR A 41 22.43 -47.83 -63.92
C THR A 41 21.75 -46.69 -64.72
N ARG A 42 21.34 -45.64 -63.98
CA ARG A 42 21.73 -44.24 -64.29
C ARG A 42 22.05 -43.49 -63.00
N VAL A 43 23.34 -43.45 -62.64
CA VAL A 43 23.86 -42.60 -61.56
C VAL A 43 23.82 -41.15 -62.02
N ARG A 44 22.78 -40.39 -61.64
CA ARG A 44 22.85 -38.92 -61.63
C ARG A 44 23.65 -38.52 -60.39
N LYS A 45 24.93 -38.18 -60.57
CA LYS A 45 25.74 -37.49 -59.55
C LYS A 45 24.99 -36.24 -59.10
N ARG A 46 24.37 -36.28 -57.91
CA ARG A 46 23.85 -35.07 -57.25
C ARG A 46 25.04 -34.20 -56.88
N ARG A 47 25.18 -33.03 -57.52
CA ARG A 47 26.14 -32.01 -57.12
C ARG A 47 25.82 -31.61 -55.68
N ALA A 48 26.83 -31.66 -54.81
CA ALA A 48 26.73 -31.04 -53.49
C ALA A 48 26.49 -29.52 -53.68
N PRO A 49 25.63 -28.88 -52.86
CA PRO A 49 25.46 -27.44 -52.93
C PRO A 49 26.78 -26.75 -52.60
N THR A 50 27.14 -25.72 -53.36
CA THR A 50 28.35 -24.89 -53.17
C THR A 50 28.32 -24.05 -51.90
N HIS A 51 27.14 -23.84 -51.31
CA HIS A 51 26.95 -23.10 -50.07
C HIS A 51 25.90 -23.81 -49.20
N VAL A 52 26.19 -23.96 -47.92
CA VAL A 52 25.25 -24.50 -46.92
C VAL A 52 25.04 -23.42 -45.87
N SER A 53 23.82 -22.92 -45.76
CA SER A 53 23.48 -21.85 -44.82
C SER A 53 23.51 -22.34 -43.37
N GLN A 54 24.00 -21.49 -42.47
CA GLN A 54 23.97 -21.73 -41.02
C GLN A 54 22.54 -21.69 -40.46
N ASN A 55 21.63 -20.93 -41.08
CA ASN A 55 20.21 -20.93 -40.75
C ASN A 55 19.41 -21.59 -41.88
N ALA A 56 19.19 -22.90 -41.79
CA ALA A 56 18.35 -23.61 -42.74
C ALA A 56 16.87 -23.24 -42.59
N CYS A 57 16.10 -23.24 -43.68
CA CYS A 57 14.65 -23.04 -43.63
C CYS A 57 13.97 -24.15 -42.81
N THR A 58 12.78 -23.87 -42.28
CA THR A 58 12.05 -24.79 -41.38
C THR A 58 11.80 -26.17 -42.02
N ASN A 59 11.49 -26.22 -43.31
CA ASN A 59 11.33 -27.48 -44.06
C ASN A 59 12.64 -28.27 -44.16
N CYS A 60 13.77 -27.59 -44.41
CA CYS A 60 15.06 -28.27 -44.46
C CYS A 60 15.57 -28.70 -43.08
N LYS A 61 15.25 -27.94 -42.03
CA LYS A 61 15.48 -28.31 -40.62
C LYS A 61 14.70 -29.58 -40.25
N ARG A 62 13.39 -29.62 -40.51
CA ARG A 62 12.53 -30.81 -40.23
C ARG A 62 13.02 -32.04 -40.98
N ALA A 63 13.35 -31.87 -42.26
CA ALA A 63 13.82 -32.97 -43.10
C ALA A 63 15.33 -33.28 -42.97
N ARG A 64 16.02 -32.68 -41.98
CA ARG A 64 17.47 -32.84 -41.69
C ARG A 64 18.36 -32.88 -42.93
N ALA A 65 18.17 -31.93 -43.86
CA ALA A 65 19.01 -31.88 -45.06
C ALA A 65 19.58 -30.49 -45.32
N LYS A 66 20.59 -30.47 -46.19
CA LYS A 66 21.36 -29.28 -46.55
C LYS A 66 20.46 -28.25 -47.24
N CYS A 67 20.48 -27.03 -46.72
CA CYS A 67 19.77 -25.86 -47.23
C CYS A 67 20.79 -24.86 -47.76
N ASP A 68 20.55 -24.31 -48.94
CA ASP A 68 21.45 -23.35 -49.59
C ASP A 68 21.22 -21.89 -49.15
N GLY A 69 20.08 -21.58 -48.51
CA GLY A 69 19.88 -20.31 -47.80
C GLY A 69 19.65 -19.09 -48.68
N GLN A 70 18.94 -19.26 -49.80
CA GLN A 70 18.72 -18.22 -50.81
C GLN A 70 17.69 -17.14 -50.38
N GLU A 71 17.88 -16.48 -49.25
CA GLU A 71 16.95 -15.43 -48.75
C GLU A 71 16.99 -14.17 -49.63
N PRO A 72 15.84 -13.57 -50.05
CA PRO A 72 14.45 -13.81 -49.66
C PRO A 72 13.71 -14.88 -50.50
N GLU A 73 14.36 -15.52 -51.46
CA GLU A 73 13.77 -16.59 -52.26
C GLU A 73 13.68 -17.93 -51.49
N SER A 74 12.89 -18.85 -52.04
CA SER A 74 12.82 -20.21 -51.50
C SER A 74 14.09 -21.00 -51.83
N CYS A 75 14.58 -21.77 -50.87
CA CYS A 75 15.80 -22.55 -51.03
C CYS A 75 15.68 -23.54 -52.21
N SER A 76 16.77 -23.84 -52.91
CA SER A 76 16.71 -24.64 -54.15
C SER A 76 16.12 -26.02 -53.93
N ARG A 77 16.32 -26.59 -52.73
CA ARG A 77 15.73 -27.88 -52.35
C ARG A 77 14.20 -27.82 -52.20
N CYS A 78 13.67 -26.75 -51.62
CA CYS A 78 12.21 -26.56 -51.49
C CYS A 78 11.58 -26.28 -52.87
N ARG A 79 12.24 -25.48 -53.71
CA ARG A 79 11.81 -25.27 -55.11
C ARG A 79 11.75 -26.56 -55.91
N THR A 80 12.80 -27.38 -55.83
CA THR A 80 12.89 -28.65 -56.57
C THR A 80 11.86 -29.69 -56.10
N ARG A 81 11.30 -29.52 -54.89
CA ARG A 81 10.27 -30.40 -54.34
C ARG A 81 8.86 -29.84 -54.49
N GLU A 82 8.69 -28.76 -55.24
CA GLU A 82 7.40 -28.09 -55.43
C GLU A 82 6.77 -27.62 -54.10
N MET A 83 7.61 -27.23 -53.13
CA MET A 83 7.23 -26.73 -51.80
C MET A 83 7.91 -25.40 -51.51
N GLY A 84 8.20 -24.61 -52.55
CA GLY A 84 8.90 -23.34 -52.46
C GLY A 84 8.09 -22.26 -51.73
N ASP A 85 6.77 -22.29 -51.92
CA ASP A 85 5.75 -21.45 -51.28
C ASP A 85 5.69 -21.58 -49.75
N GLN A 86 6.09 -22.74 -49.20
CA GLN A 86 6.10 -23.01 -47.75
C GLN A 86 7.49 -22.87 -47.11
N CYS A 87 8.49 -22.44 -47.87
CA CYS A 87 9.87 -22.32 -47.43
C CYS A 87 10.11 -21.03 -46.65
N HIS A 88 9.96 -21.07 -45.33
CA HIS A 88 10.22 -19.93 -44.44
C HIS A 88 11.45 -20.14 -43.54
N TYR A 89 12.13 -19.04 -43.21
CA TYR A 89 13.25 -19.02 -42.30
C TYR A 89 12.80 -18.38 -40.98
N GLU A 90 12.94 -19.11 -39.89
CA GLU A 90 12.73 -18.57 -38.54
C GLU A 90 14.05 -18.05 -37.99
N VAL A 91 14.02 -16.86 -37.38
CA VAL A 91 15.17 -16.27 -36.70
C VAL A 91 15.51 -17.11 -35.48
N HIS A 92 16.76 -17.56 -35.37
CA HIS A 92 17.19 -18.43 -34.28
C HIS A 92 17.21 -17.66 -32.95
N VAL A 93 16.42 -18.10 -31.96
CA VAL A 93 16.21 -17.42 -30.66
C VAL A 93 17.52 -17.10 -29.93
N LYS A 94 18.56 -17.93 -30.11
CA LYS A 94 19.88 -17.73 -29.49
C LYS A 94 20.59 -16.45 -29.99
N THR A 95 20.54 -16.15 -31.28
CA THR A 95 21.19 -14.97 -31.86
C THR A 95 20.47 -13.68 -31.45
N ALA A 96 19.13 -13.69 -31.43
CA ALA A 96 18.34 -12.56 -30.92
C ALA A 96 18.58 -12.31 -29.41
N LYS A 97 18.72 -13.38 -28.62
CA LYS A 97 19.07 -13.28 -27.18
C LYS A 97 20.48 -12.73 -26.98
N GLU A 98 21.46 -13.18 -27.74
CA GLU A 98 22.84 -12.69 -27.66
C GLU A 98 22.96 -11.22 -28.07
N GLU A 99 22.20 -10.79 -29.08
CA GLU A 99 22.14 -9.40 -29.51
C GLU A 99 21.45 -8.49 -28.47
N MET A 100 20.34 -8.94 -27.88
CA MET A 100 19.70 -8.22 -26.76
C MET A 100 20.61 -8.12 -25.54
N VAL A 101 21.30 -9.20 -25.16
CA VAL A 101 22.26 -9.16 -24.04
C VAL A 101 23.41 -8.19 -24.33
N ARG A 102 23.91 -8.15 -25.57
CA ARG A 102 24.93 -7.19 -25.98
C ARG A 102 24.41 -5.74 -25.91
N ARG A 103 23.15 -5.52 -26.30
CA ARG A 103 22.50 -4.21 -26.23
C ARG A 103 22.25 -3.76 -24.79
N ILE A 104 21.81 -4.66 -23.91
CA ILE A 104 21.62 -4.38 -22.47
C ILE A 104 22.95 -3.95 -21.85
N LYS A 105 24.04 -4.70 -22.08
CA LYS A 105 25.36 -4.32 -21.57
C LYS A 105 25.83 -2.96 -22.09
N SER A 106 25.58 -2.66 -23.36
CA SER A 106 25.90 -1.36 -23.95
C SER A 106 25.08 -0.23 -23.33
N LEU A 107 23.79 -0.46 -23.05
CA LEU A 107 22.92 0.54 -22.42
C LEU A 107 23.24 0.72 -20.94
N GLU A 108 23.58 -0.35 -20.22
CA GLU A 108 24.04 -0.29 -18.84
C GLU A 108 25.34 0.51 -18.73
N GLN A 109 26.28 0.30 -19.65
CA GLN A 109 27.51 1.09 -19.73
C GLN A 109 27.21 2.58 -20.00
N GLN A 110 26.34 2.88 -20.98
CA GLN A 110 25.93 4.26 -21.27
C GLN A 110 25.20 4.91 -20.08
N ASN A 111 24.35 4.18 -19.36
CA ASN A 111 23.69 4.69 -18.17
C ASN A 111 24.69 4.94 -17.03
N ALA A 112 25.70 4.10 -16.87
CA ALA A 112 26.76 4.31 -15.88
C ALA A 112 27.60 5.56 -16.21
N GLU A 113 27.94 5.77 -17.49
CA GLU A 113 28.64 6.96 -17.97
C GLU A 113 27.78 8.23 -17.76
N LEU A 114 26.48 8.18 -18.10
CA LEU A 114 25.55 9.28 -17.90
C LEU A 114 25.36 9.61 -16.41
N LEU A 115 25.19 8.60 -15.56
CA LEU A 115 25.08 8.81 -14.11
C LEU A 115 26.36 9.40 -13.52
N GLY A 116 27.53 9.00 -14.01
CA GLY A 116 28.80 9.63 -13.66
C GLY A 116 28.81 11.12 -14.02
N SER A 117 28.39 11.45 -15.24
CA SER A 117 28.33 12.83 -15.72
C SER A 117 27.32 13.70 -14.96
N VAL A 118 26.18 13.14 -14.55
CA VAL A 118 25.17 13.85 -13.73
C VAL A 118 25.73 14.12 -12.34
N LYS A 119 26.34 13.10 -11.72
CA LYS A 119 26.95 13.25 -10.39
C LYS A 119 28.06 14.30 -10.37
N GLU A 120 28.91 14.30 -11.40
CA GLU A 120 29.98 15.30 -11.53
C GLU A 120 29.42 16.72 -11.68
N ARG A 121 28.29 16.89 -12.40
CA ARG A 121 27.60 18.17 -12.51
C ARG A 121 26.95 18.59 -11.19
N ASP A 122 26.37 17.65 -10.45
CA ASP A 122 25.78 17.91 -9.13
C ASP A 122 26.86 18.35 -8.12
N ASP A 123 28.02 17.68 -8.12
CA ASP A 123 29.17 18.05 -7.28
C ASP A 123 29.70 19.46 -7.64
N GLN A 124 29.70 19.82 -8.94
CA GLN A 124 30.07 21.15 -9.42
C GLN A 124 29.03 22.24 -9.05
N ILE A 125 27.74 21.90 -9.10
CA ILE A 125 26.65 22.81 -8.69
C ILE A 125 26.74 23.08 -7.19
N GLU A 126 26.99 22.05 -6.37
CA GLU A 126 27.15 22.23 -4.92
C GLU A 126 28.39 23.07 -4.60
N ALA A 127 29.48 22.91 -5.34
CA ALA A 127 30.67 23.77 -5.20
C ALA A 127 30.38 25.25 -5.53
N ILE A 128 29.49 25.53 -6.50
CA ILE A 128 29.03 26.90 -6.80
C ILE A 128 28.18 27.45 -5.66
N PHE A 129 27.26 26.65 -5.11
CA PHE A 129 26.44 27.07 -3.97
C PHE A 129 27.26 27.32 -2.72
N GLU A 130 28.28 26.51 -2.46
CA GLU A 130 29.18 26.71 -1.33
C GLU A 130 30.06 27.96 -1.50
N ALA A 131 30.52 28.24 -2.73
CA ALA A 131 31.21 29.49 -3.06
C ALA A 131 30.31 30.74 -2.96
N LEU A 132 29.00 30.59 -3.16
CA LEU A 132 28.00 31.65 -2.93
C LEU A 132 27.68 31.87 -1.46
N ARG A 133 27.73 30.81 -0.63
CA ARG A 133 27.55 30.88 0.83
C ARG A 133 28.78 31.46 1.54
N ALA A 134 29.97 31.29 0.97
CA ALA A 134 31.21 31.80 1.53
C ALA A 134 31.40 33.31 1.24
N ASP A 135 31.53 34.10 2.31
CA ASP A 135 31.53 35.58 2.28
C ASP A 135 32.68 36.20 1.45
N GLU A 136 33.79 35.48 1.28
CA GLU A 136 34.99 36.00 0.59
C GLU A 136 34.95 35.86 -0.94
N ARG A 137 34.09 34.98 -1.50
CA ARG A 137 34.03 34.69 -2.95
C ARG A 137 32.65 34.92 -3.59
N GLY A 138 31.59 35.10 -2.80
CA GLY A 138 30.22 35.21 -3.31
C GLY A 138 29.95 36.44 -4.19
N SER A 139 30.54 37.60 -3.88
CA SER A 139 30.38 38.84 -4.67
C SER A 139 30.98 38.71 -6.08
N GLU A 140 32.10 38.01 -6.18
CA GLU A 140 32.82 37.73 -7.42
C GLU A 140 32.10 36.68 -8.28
N VAL A 141 31.47 35.66 -7.67
CA VAL A 141 30.59 34.70 -8.36
C VAL A 141 29.38 35.41 -8.99
N ILE A 142 28.73 36.31 -8.25
CA ILE A 142 27.59 37.09 -8.75
C ILE A 142 28.00 38.00 -9.92
N ALA A 143 29.19 38.61 -9.86
CA ALA A 143 29.71 39.45 -10.94
C ALA A 143 29.93 38.65 -12.24
N ARG A 144 30.49 37.43 -12.14
CA ARG A 144 30.72 36.55 -13.30
C ARG A 144 29.42 36.01 -13.91
N LEU A 145 28.43 35.66 -13.08
CA LEU A 145 27.10 35.24 -13.55
C LEU A 145 26.38 36.37 -14.29
N ARG A 146 26.47 37.61 -13.78
CA ARG A 146 25.90 38.79 -14.46
C ARG A 146 26.63 39.17 -15.74
N ALA A 147 27.92 38.85 -15.84
CA ALA A 147 28.72 39.02 -17.05
C ALA A 147 28.43 37.96 -18.14
N GLY A 148 27.58 36.96 -17.84
CA GLY A 148 27.18 35.94 -18.82
C GLY A 148 28.30 34.96 -19.20
N GLN A 149 29.27 34.74 -18.31
CA GLN A 149 30.35 33.79 -18.57
C GLN A 149 29.83 32.37 -18.80
N SER A 150 30.50 31.64 -19.67
CA SER A 150 30.09 30.28 -20.01
C SER A 150 30.34 29.31 -18.85
N TYR A 151 29.53 28.26 -18.79
CA TYR A 151 29.63 27.21 -17.78
C TYR A 151 31.04 26.62 -17.67
N GLN A 152 31.75 26.45 -18.79
CA GLN A 152 33.10 25.87 -18.82
C GLN A 152 34.16 26.79 -18.19
N GLU A 153 34.06 28.10 -18.41
CA GLU A 153 34.96 29.10 -17.81
C GLU A 153 34.77 29.20 -16.29
N PHE A 154 33.54 29.00 -15.83
CA PHE A 154 33.19 28.99 -14.42
C PHE A 154 33.79 27.79 -13.67
N VAL A 155 33.76 26.61 -14.28
CA VAL A 155 34.33 25.36 -13.73
C VAL A 155 35.86 25.44 -13.65
N ALA A 156 36.51 26.03 -14.66
CA ALA A 156 37.96 26.25 -14.65
C ALA A 156 38.40 27.24 -13.56
N TRP A 157 37.59 28.27 -13.28
CA TRP A 157 37.86 29.26 -12.25
C TRP A 157 37.71 28.71 -10.82
N LEU A 158 36.75 27.81 -10.58
CA LEU A 158 36.53 27.18 -9.26
C LEU A 158 37.59 26.12 -8.89
N GLY A 159 38.55 25.85 -9.77
CA GLY A 159 39.61 24.86 -9.53
C GLY A 159 39.17 23.41 -9.75
N GLY A 160 38.10 23.16 -10.51
CA GLY A 160 37.73 21.81 -10.94
C GLY A 160 38.81 21.23 -11.88
N PRO A 161 39.11 19.93 -11.79
CA PRO A 161 40.16 19.32 -12.62
C PRO A 161 39.79 19.43 -14.10
N SER A 162 40.72 19.96 -14.91
CA SER A 162 40.57 20.01 -16.36
C SER A 162 40.62 18.60 -16.95
N VAL A 163 39.66 18.29 -17.82
CA VAL A 163 39.66 17.09 -18.66
C VAL A 163 40.99 17.00 -19.42
N GLY A 164 41.82 16.03 -19.02
CA GLY A 164 43.04 15.62 -19.70
C GLY A 164 43.13 14.10 -19.67
N ASP A 165 43.06 13.51 -20.86
CA ASP A 165 43.26 12.09 -21.16
C ASP A 165 44.70 11.67 -20.80
N ASP A 166 44.89 10.78 -19.81
CA ASP A 166 45.98 9.80 -19.80
C ASP A 166 45.87 8.72 -18.69
N GLY A 167 45.82 7.46 -19.13
CA GLY A 167 46.66 6.33 -18.69
C GLY A 167 46.83 5.95 -17.20
N ARG A 168 46.15 4.85 -16.80
CA ARG A 168 46.63 3.69 -16.00
C ARG A 168 47.58 3.92 -14.80
N SER A 169 47.16 3.50 -13.59
CA SER A 169 47.64 2.28 -12.88
C SER A 169 47.11 2.15 -11.44
N SER A 170 46.78 0.90 -11.09
CA SER A 170 46.29 0.26 -9.83
C SER A 170 47.18 0.48 -8.56
N PRO A 171 46.86 -0.02 -7.32
CA PRO A 171 46.01 -1.18 -6.98
C PRO A 171 45.07 -1.10 -5.73
N GLY A 172 44.07 -1.98 -5.80
CA GLY A 172 43.40 -2.75 -4.75
C GLY A 172 43.62 -2.46 -3.26
N SER A 173 42.50 -2.27 -2.57
CA SER A 173 42.20 -3.09 -1.39
C SER A 173 40.70 -3.40 -1.37
N GLU A 174 40.38 -4.51 -2.03
CA GLU A 174 39.15 -5.24 -1.78
C GLU A 174 39.26 -5.85 -0.38
N THR A 175 38.29 -5.59 0.49
CA THR A 175 37.96 -6.57 1.53
C THR A 175 36.47 -6.49 1.88
N SER A 176 35.77 -7.50 1.34
CA SER A 176 34.59 -8.16 1.91
C SER A 176 33.21 -7.50 1.80
N MET A 177 32.64 -7.55 0.59
CA MET A 177 31.19 -7.70 0.36
C MET A 177 30.92 -8.58 -0.88
N PRO A 178 30.85 -9.92 -0.74
CA PRO A 178 30.07 -10.70 -1.72
C PRO A 178 29.08 -11.75 -1.15
N ASP A 179 29.25 -12.28 0.06
CA ASP A 179 28.69 -13.61 0.39
C ASP A 179 27.16 -13.72 0.36
N VAL A 180 26.41 -12.75 0.90
CA VAL A 180 24.96 -12.92 1.04
C VAL A 180 24.22 -12.71 -0.28
N ALA A 181 24.65 -11.76 -1.11
CA ALA A 181 24.01 -11.48 -2.39
C ALA A 181 24.25 -12.59 -3.42
N GLN A 182 25.40 -13.29 -3.34
CA GLN A 182 25.70 -14.46 -4.17
C GLN A 182 24.87 -15.67 -3.76
N ASP A 183 24.66 -15.94 -2.46
CA ASP A 183 23.81 -17.06 -2.00
C ASP A 183 22.36 -16.96 -2.52
N TYR A 184 21.80 -15.75 -2.60
CA TYR A 184 20.46 -15.52 -3.15
C TYR A 184 20.38 -15.62 -4.69
N ASP A 185 21.45 -15.24 -5.40
CA ASP A 185 21.55 -15.36 -6.86
C ASP A 185 21.83 -16.81 -7.30
N GLU A 186 22.59 -17.56 -6.51
CA GLU A 186 22.99 -18.95 -6.79
C GLU A 186 21.84 -19.93 -6.57
N ALA A 187 21.02 -19.71 -5.53
CA ALA A 187 19.76 -20.46 -5.32
C ALA A 187 18.76 -20.27 -6.48
N THR A 188 18.73 -19.07 -7.07
CA THR A 188 17.87 -18.73 -8.21
C THR A 188 18.38 -19.35 -9.53
N ARG A 189 19.72 -19.47 -9.70
CA ARG A 189 20.33 -20.10 -10.88
C ARG A 189 20.23 -21.63 -10.88
N MET A 190 20.28 -22.29 -9.72
CA MET A 190 20.19 -23.75 -9.65
C MET A 190 18.77 -24.31 -9.93
N HIS A 191 17.70 -23.51 -9.78
CA HIS A 191 16.31 -23.97 -9.99
C HIS A 191 15.79 -23.88 -11.44
N VAL A 192 16.61 -23.43 -12.40
CA VAL A 192 16.19 -23.33 -13.82
C VAL A 192 16.38 -24.65 -14.59
N GLY A 193 16.91 -25.70 -13.93
CA GLY A 193 17.44 -26.88 -14.60
C GLY A 193 16.88 -28.25 -14.19
N SER A 194 15.64 -28.38 -13.70
CA SER A 194 14.96 -29.69 -13.67
C SER A 194 13.46 -29.52 -13.43
N ARG A 195 12.65 -29.53 -14.49
CA ARG A 195 11.19 -29.62 -14.37
C ARG A 195 10.81 -31.09 -14.25
N SER A 196 10.60 -31.55 -13.02
CA SER A 196 9.78 -32.74 -12.78
C SER A 196 8.32 -32.45 -13.19
N PRO A 197 7.57 -33.43 -13.72
CA PRO A 197 6.16 -33.25 -14.09
C PRO A 197 5.23 -33.00 -12.90
N ASP A 198 5.74 -33.18 -11.68
CA ASP A 198 5.00 -33.11 -10.41
C ASP A 198 5.48 -31.93 -9.52
N GLY A 199 5.75 -30.78 -10.16
CA GLY A 199 6.29 -29.59 -9.49
C GLY A 199 5.24 -28.82 -8.68
N ASP A 200 5.59 -28.41 -7.45
CA ASP A 200 4.76 -27.55 -6.58
C ASP A 200 4.22 -26.34 -7.36
N SER A 201 2.89 -26.25 -7.51
CA SER A 201 2.20 -25.14 -8.19
C SER A 201 2.65 -23.77 -7.69
N ARG A 202 3.17 -23.68 -6.45
CA ARG A 202 3.67 -22.46 -5.83
C ARG A 202 4.96 -21.92 -6.43
N SER A 203 5.81 -22.79 -7.01
CA SER A 203 7.01 -22.37 -7.75
C SER A 203 6.71 -21.45 -8.93
N ARG A 204 5.44 -21.40 -9.36
CA ARG A 204 4.92 -20.56 -10.45
C ARG A 204 4.68 -19.10 -10.04
N TRP A 205 4.60 -18.82 -8.73
CA TRP A 205 4.34 -17.49 -8.16
C TRP A 205 5.53 -16.89 -7.39
N THR A 206 6.47 -17.74 -6.95
CA THR A 206 7.60 -17.36 -6.10
C THR A 206 8.80 -16.96 -6.94
N PHE A 207 9.27 -15.71 -6.76
CA PHE A 207 10.48 -15.16 -7.42
C PHE A 207 11.71 -15.17 -6.49
N SER A 208 11.55 -15.69 -5.27
CA SER A 208 12.53 -15.78 -4.19
C SER A 208 12.28 -17.08 -3.42
N SER A 209 13.01 -17.33 -2.33
CA SER A 209 12.71 -18.44 -1.39
C SER A 209 11.20 -18.46 -1.07
N PRO A 210 10.48 -19.58 -1.31
CA PRO A 210 9.04 -19.68 -1.02
C PRO A 210 8.68 -19.26 0.40
N GLN A 211 9.58 -19.52 1.37
CA GLN A 211 9.41 -19.12 2.76
C GLN A 211 9.36 -17.60 2.94
N LEU A 212 10.20 -16.86 2.21
CA LEU A 212 10.22 -15.40 2.26
C LEU A 212 8.95 -14.82 1.64
N THR A 213 8.55 -15.32 0.46
CA THR A 213 7.29 -14.92 -0.18
C THR A 213 6.10 -15.17 0.74
N ASP A 214 6.02 -16.36 1.34
CA ASP A 214 4.98 -16.70 2.31
C ASP A 214 4.95 -15.74 3.51
N HIS A 215 6.12 -15.35 4.01
CA HIS A 215 6.23 -14.41 5.12
C HIS A 215 5.77 -13.00 4.76
N LEU A 216 6.17 -12.49 3.60
CA LEU A 216 5.77 -11.16 3.14
C LEU A 216 4.26 -11.10 2.84
N ILE A 217 3.70 -12.16 2.24
CA ILE A 217 2.25 -12.30 2.03
C ILE A 217 1.51 -12.35 3.37
N ALA A 218 2.03 -13.09 4.36
CA ALA A 218 1.43 -13.15 5.69
C ALA A 218 1.46 -11.78 6.41
N LEU A 219 2.54 -11.00 6.27
CA LEU A 219 2.59 -9.61 6.75
C LEU A 219 1.50 -8.75 6.09
N PHE A 220 1.33 -8.86 4.77
CA PHE A 220 0.27 -8.15 4.04
C PHE A 220 -1.13 -8.50 4.55
N PHE A 221 -1.46 -9.79 4.68
CA PHE A 221 -2.78 -10.23 5.16
C PHE A 221 -3.04 -9.86 6.62
N THR A 222 -1.99 -9.71 7.42
CA THR A 222 -2.12 -9.37 8.84
C THR A 222 -2.39 -7.88 9.05
N TRP A 223 -1.65 -7.02 8.34
CA TRP A 223 -1.60 -5.58 8.64
C TRP A 223 -2.26 -4.68 7.60
N VAL A 224 -2.41 -5.13 6.35
CA VAL A 224 -2.93 -4.32 5.24
C VAL A 224 -4.33 -4.75 4.84
N HIS A 225 -4.50 -6.03 4.49
CA HIS A 225 -5.74 -6.56 3.92
C HIS A 225 -7.00 -6.30 4.77
N PRO A 226 -6.98 -6.39 6.12
CA PRO A 226 -8.20 -6.21 6.93
C PRO A 226 -8.78 -4.78 6.90
N ILE A 227 -7.98 -3.78 6.50
CA ILE A 227 -8.44 -2.40 6.26
C ILE A 227 -8.62 -2.11 4.78
N HIS A 228 -7.63 -2.50 3.98
CA HIS A 228 -7.63 -2.33 2.54
C HIS A 228 -7.99 -3.65 1.88
N MET A 229 -9.25 -4.07 2.05
CA MET A 229 -9.77 -5.31 1.49
C MET A 229 -10.04 -5.15 -0.02
N LEU A 230 -8.94 -5.08 -0.79
CA LEU A 230 -8.95 -4.80 -2.22
C LEU A 230 -9.38 -5.98 -3.09
N PHE A 231 -9.54 -7.17 -2.51
CA PHE A 231 -9.92 -8.39 -3.22
C PHE A 231 -10.50 -9.43 -2.23
N SER A 232 -11.12 -10.48 -2.73
CA SER A 232 -11.59 -11.60 -1.90
C SER A 232 -10.43 -12.53 -1.54
N GLU A 233 -10.08 -12.61 -0.25
CA GLU A 233 -9.04 -13.52 0.24
C GLU A 233 -9.30 -14.97 -0.15
N TYR A 234 -10.54 -15.45 -0.03
CA TYR A 234 -10.92 -16.81 -0.41
C TYR A 234 -10.58 -17.11 -1.88
N HIS A 235 -11.01 -16.24 -2.81
CA HIS A 235 -10.77 -16.43 -4.23
C HIS A 235 -9.29 -16.32 -4.58
N PHE A 236 -8.60 -15.35 -3.98
CA PHE A 236 -7.15 -15.22 -4.13
C PHE A 236 -6.41 -16.47 -3.67
N MET A 237 -6.70 -16.97 -2.46
CA MET A 237 -6.01 -18.13 -1.88
C MET A 237 -6.28 -19.40 -2.68
N LYS A 238 -7.50 -19.55 -3.21
CA LYS A 238 -7.84 -20.64 -4.12
C LYS A 238 -7.00 -20.57 -5.40
N SER A 239 -7.02 -19.44 -6.12
CA SER A 239 -6.21 -19.28 -7.34
C SER A 239 -4.70 -19.38 -7.08
N PHE A 240 -4.23 -18.87 -5.95
CA PHE A 240 -2.83 -18.97 -5.53
C PHE A 240 -2.41 -20.43 -5.31
N SER A 241 -3.27 -21.26 -4.71
CA SER A 241 -3.02 -22.68 -4.46
C SER A 241 -3.14 -23.52 -5.74
N ASP A 242 -4.18 -23.27 -6.54
CA ASP A 242 -4.47 -23.99 -7.78
C ASP A 242 -3.47 -23.62 -8.90
N GLY A 243 -2.80 -22.47 -8.76
CA GLY A 243 -1.85 -21.97 -9.75
C GLY A 243 -2.51 -21.35 -10.98
N ASP A 244 -3.79 -20.98 -10.89
CA ASP A 244 -4.55 -20.29 -11.94
C ASP A 244 -4.51 -18.76 -11.80
N ARG A 245 -4.86 -18.07 -12.88
CA ARG A 245 -4.75 -16.61 -13.00
C ARG A 245 -6.08 -15.86 -12.85
N ASN A 246 -7.13 -16.52 -12.36
CA ASN A 246 -8.47 -15.92 -12.33
C ASN A 246 -8.61 -14.82 -11.26
N TYR A 247 -8.02 -15.04 -10.08
CA TYR A 247 -8.08 -14.11 -8.94
C TYR A 247 -6.72 -13.87 -8.25
N CYS A 248 -5.66 -14.44 -8.82
CA CYS A 248 -4.29 -14.27 -8.36
C CYS A 248 -3.39 -14.12 -9.58
N SER A 249 -2.54 -13.10 -9.62
CA SER A 249 -1.59 -12.90 -10.71
C SER A 249 -0.17 -12.74 -10.20
N PRO A 250 0.84 -12.92 -11.07
CA PRO A 250 2.23 -12.66 -10.70
C PRO A 250 2.44 -11.21 -10.24
N ALA A 251 1.77 -10.24 -10.88
CA ALA A 251 1.89 -8.84 -10.51
C ALA A 251 1.31 -8.57 -9.11
N MET A 252 0.12 -9.11 -8.81
CA MET A 252 -0.49 -9.00 -7.48
C MET A 252 0.43 -9.56 -6.38
N VAL A 253 0.97 -10.77 -6.58
CA VAL A 253 1.85 -11.42 -5.59
C VAL A 253 3.11 -10.60 -5.36
N ASN A 254 3.72 -10.06 -6.43
CA ASN A 254 4.89 -9.18 -6.31
C ASN A 254 4.55 -7.89 -5.55
N MET A 255 3.42 -7.25 -5.84
CA MET A 255 3.01 -6.02 -5.16
C MET A 255 2.66 -6.27 -3.69
N MET A 256 2.04 -7.41 -3.37
CA MET A 256 1.83 -7.84 -1.98
C MET A 256 3.16 -8.08 -1.26
N CYS A 257 4.16 -8.67 -1.92
CA CYS A 257 5.49 -8.87 -1.35
C CYS A 257 6.26 -7.56 -1.16
N ALA A 258 6.21 -6.65 -2.15
CA ALA A 258 6.77 -5.31 -2.05
C ALA A 258 6.13 -4.55 -0.88
N MET A 259 4.80 -4.65 -0.73
CA MET A 259 4.09 -4.10 0.42
C MET A 259 4.55 -4.74 1.73
N GLY A 260 4.65 -6.07 1.79
CA GLY A 260 5.13 -6.82 2.95
C GLY A 260 6.53 -6.40 3.40
N CYS A 261 7.40 -5.98 2.46
CA CYS A 261 8.74 -5.49 2.79
C CYS A 261 8.72 -4.22 3.65
N HIS A 262 7.68 -3.37 3.57
CA HIS A 262 7.53 -2.22 4.46
C HIS A 262 7.37 -2.62 5.92
N TYR A 263 6.91 -3.84 6.22
CA TYR A 263 6.74 -4.38 7.59
C TYR A 263 7.84 -5.35 8.00
N HIS A 264 8.62 -5.83 7.03
CA HIS A 264 9.68 -6.79 7.27
C HIS A 264 10.78 -6.16 8.13
N THR A 265 11.20 -6.90 9.15
CA THR A 265 12.33 -6.55 10.01
C THR A 265 13.28 -7.73 9.98
N ASP A 266 14.39 -7.57 9.27
CA ASP A 266 15.44 -8.59 9.24
C ASP A 266 16.13 -8.66 10.61
N ARG A 267 16.55 -9.86 11.02
CA ARG A 267 17.28 -10.10 12.28
C ARG A 267 18.64 -9.40 12.28
N SER A 268 19.20 -9.10 11.11
CA SER A 268 20.42 -8.29 10.95
C SER A 268 20.19 -6.79 11.23
N GLY A 269 18.93 -6.33 11.16
CA GLY A 269 18.59 -4.90 11.26
C GLY A 269 19.00 -4.07 10.04
N ASP A 270 19.49 -4.67 8.95
CA ASP A 270 19.97 -3.92 7.78
C ASP A 270 18.81 -3.41 6.91
N ALA A 271 18.41 -2.16 7.16
CA ALA A 271 17.40 -1.46 6.39
C ALA A 271 17.73 -1.35 4.89
N ARG A 272 19.00 -1.44 4.48
CA ARG A 272 19.39 -1.39 3.06
C ARG A 272 18.96 -2.64 2.31
N GLN A 273 19.08 -3.82 2.93
CA GLN A 273 18.68 -5.08 2.33
C GLN A 273 17.17 -5.16 2.13
N THR A 274 16.38 -4.75 3.12
CA THR A 274 14.91 -4.70 2.99
C THR A 274 14.47 -3.76 1.87
N LYS A 275 15.09 -2.57 1.74
CA LYS A 275 14.82 -1.64 0.64
C LYS A 275 15.18 -2.21 -0.74
N LEU A 276 16.32 -2.91 -0.85
CA LEU A 276 16.70 -3.56 -2.09
C LEU A 276 15.72 -4.68 -2.47
N LEU A 277 15.29 -5.49 -1.50
CA LEU A 277 14.30 -6.54 -1.67
C LEU A 277 12.96 -5.98 -2.14
N GLN A 278 12.48 -4.93 -1.48
CA GLN A 278 11.26 -4.22 -1.87
C GLN A 278 11.34 -3.74 -3.33
N LYS A 279 12.45 -3.08 -3.71
CA LYS A 279 12.68 -2.58 -5.07
C LYS A 279 12.67 -3.71 -6.10
N ARG A 280 13.23 -4.88 -5.76
CA ARG A 280 13.19 -6.06 -6.64
C ARG A 280 11.76 -6.52 -6.90
N PHE A 281 10.99 -6.79 -5.83
CA PHE A 281 9.58 -7.20 -5.98
C PHE A 281 8.75 -6.16 -6.74
N PHE A 282 8.95 -4.87 -6.45
CA PHE A 282 8.27 -3.78 -7.15
C PHE A 282 8.58 -3.78 -8.66
N ASN A 283 9.86 -3.80 -9.04
CA ASN A 283 10.27 -3.78 -10.44
C ASN A 283 9.79 -5.04 -11.20
N THR A 284 9.88 -6.21 -10.57
CA THR A 284 9.36 -7.45 -11.16
C THR A 284 7.84 -7.37 -11.33
N GLY A 285 7.11 -6.88 -10.33
CA GLY A 285 5.67 -6.73 -10.44
C GLY A 285 5.26 -5.72 -11.52
N LEU A 286 5.96 -4.60 -11.68
CA LEU A 286 5.72 -3.66 -12.80
C LEU A 286 5.93 -4.32 -14.17
N ALA A 287 6.97 -5.15 -14.32
CA ALA A 287 7.20 -5.91 -15.53
C ALA A 287 6.09 -6.94 -15.82
N GLU A 288 5.45 -7.49 -14.77
CA GLU A 288 4.29 -8.37 -14.90
C GLU A 288 3.01 -7.60 -15.22
N VAL A 289 2.78 -6.42 -14.64
CA VAL A 289 1.63 -5.54 -14.96
C VAL A 289 1.54 -5.27 -16.46
N ALA A 290 2.69 -5.01 -17.11
CA ALA A 290 2.75 -4.76 -18.55
C ALA A 290 2.26 -5.93 -19.42
N LYS A 291 2.13 -7.14 -18.85
CA LYS A 291 1.69 -8.36 -19.54
C LYS A 291 0.24 -8.72 -19.22
N GLU A 292 -0.38 -8.07 -18.24
CA GLU A 292 -1.74 -8.40 -17.81
C GLU A 292 -2.79 -7.79 -18.76
N ASP A 293 -3.96 -8.43 -18.82
CA ASP A 293 -5.13 -7.82 -19.43
C ASP A 293 -5.67 -6.71 -18.51
N PRO A 294 -5.66 -5.43 -18.94
CA PRO A 294 -6.16 -4.32 -18.13
C PRO A 294 -7.63 -4.46 -17.73
N LYS A 295 -8.39 -5.32 -18.42
CA LYS A 295 -9.81 -5.62 -18.14
C LYS A 295 -10.00 -6.84 -17.24
N SER A 296 -8.94 -7.34 -16.61
CA SER A 296 -9.01 -8.41 -15.62
C SER A 296 -9.22 -7.86 -14.21
N LEU A 297 -9.92 -8.62 -13.36
CA LEU A 297 -10.10 -8.26 -11.95
C LEU A 297 -8.75 -8.23 -11.19
N THR A 298 -7.78 -9.05 -11.61
CA THR A 298 -6.42 -9.05 -11.07
C THR A 298 -5.70 -7.75 -11.37
N SER A 299 -5.79 -7.19 -12.59
CA SER A 299 -5.13 -5.91 -12.93
C SER A 299 -5.74 -4.73 -12.19
N VAL A 300 -7.07 -4.70 -12.08
CA VAL A 300 -7.79 -3.72 -11.24
C VAL A 300 -7.24 -3.72 -9.81
N THR A 301 -7.08 -4.91 -9.22
CA THR A 301 -6.52 -5.07 -7.88
C THR A 301 -5.05 -4.68 -7.81
N THR A 302 -4.25 -5.06 -8.81
CA THR A 302 -2.83 -4.73 -8.88
C THR A 302 -2.58 -3.23 -8.90
N TYR A 303 -3.39 -2.44 -9.63
CA TYR A 303 -3.27 -0.98 -9.62
C TYR A 303 -3.55 -0.37 -8.24
N ALA A 304 -4.52 -0.92 -7.49
CA ALA A 304 -4.78 -0.47 -6.13
C ALA A 304 -3.66 -0.88 -5.15
N LEU A 305 -3.04 -2.04 -5.35
CA LEU A 305 -1.85 -2.46 -4.59
C LEU A 305 -0.63 -1.57 -4.91
N LEU A 306 -0.43 -1.22 -6.18
CA LEU A 306 0.60 -0.29 -6.64
C LEU A 306 0.50 1.04 -5.92
N PHE A 307 -0.71 1.61 -5.82
CA PHE A 307 -0.94 2.83 -5.03
C PHE A 307 -0.38 2.70 -3.61
N LEU A 308 -0.69 1.62 -2.90
CA LEU A 308 -0.23 1.45 -1.52
C LEU A 308 1.30 1.32 -1.44
N VAL A 309 1.93 0.58 -2.37
CA VAL A 309 3.40 0.37 -2.40
C VAL A 309 4.16 1.66 -2.71
N GLU A 310 3.70 2.40 -3.71
CA GLU A 310 4.30 3.67 -4.10
C GLU A 310 4.07 4.76 -3.05
N LEU A 311 2.88 4.81 -2.44
CA LEU A 311 2.63 5.67 -1.29
C LEU A 311 3.65 5.41 -0.20
N GLY A 312 3.83 4.14 0.20
CA GLY A 312 4.81 3.75 1.21
C GLY A 312 6.26 4.12 0.86
N SER A 313 6.54 4.34 -0.43
CA SER A 313 7.85 4.74 -0.96
C SER A 313 7.99 6.25 -1.20
N ASN A 314 7.06 7.06 -0.66
CA ASN A 314 7.00 8.52 -0.88
C ASN A 314 6.91 8.87 -2.37
N GLN A 315 5.94 8.29 -3.07
CA GLN A 315 5.64 8.60 -4.47
C GLN A 315 4.13 8.80 -4.68
N ALA A 316 3.48 9.55 -3.80
CA ALA A 316 2.04 9.76 -3.79
C ALA A 316 1.49 10.29 -5.13
N ARG A 317 2.25 11.16 -5.83
CA ARG A 317 1.85 11.64 -7.17
C ARG A 317 1.72 10.51 -8.19
N ASN A 318 2.68 9.58 -8.21
CA ASN A 318 2.63 8.40 -9.07
C ASN A 318 1.54 7.44 -8.58
N ALA A 319 1.49 7.20 -7.26
CA ALA A 319 0.53 6.31 -6.63
C ALA A 319 -0.91 6.67 -7.01
N SER A 320 -1.25 7.96 -6.94
CA SER A 320 -2.60 8.45 -7.24
C SER A 320 -3.01 8.23 -8.69
N SER A 321 -2.05 8.20 -9.63
CA SER A 321 -2.34 7.79 -11.00
C SER A 321 -2.77 6.32 -11.08
N HIS A 322 -2.13 5.42 -10.31
CA HIS A 322 -2.52 4.02 -10.24
C HIS A 322 -3.86 3.81 -9.53
N LEU A 323 -4.15 4.58 -8.48
CA LEU A 323 -5.47 4.51 -7.84
C LEU A 323 -6.59 4.94 -8.79
N ARG A 324 -6.34 5.95 -9.63
CA ARG A 324 -7.26 6.36 -10.70
C ARG A 324 -7.44 5.25 -11.74
N LEU A 325 -6.34 4.66 -12.22
CA LEU A 325 -6.39 3.53 -13.16
C LEU A 325 -7.16 2.33 -12.58
N ALA A 326 -7.03 2.05 -11.29
CA ALA A 326 -7.80 1.00 -10.62
C ALA A 326 -9.31 1.29 -10.70
N ALA A 327 -9.73 2.52 -10.39
CA ALA A 327 -11.13 2.92 -10.44
C ALA A 327 -11.70 2.92 -11.87
N GLU A 328 -10.94 3.41 -12.85
CA GLU A 328 -11.34 3.42 -14.26
C GLU A 328 -11.44 2.01 -14.83
N SER A 329 -10.46 1.15 -14.54
CA SER A 329 -10.45 -0.25 -14.98
C SER A 329 -11.59 -1.04 -14.35
N LEU A 330 -11.93 -0.75 -13.08
CA LEU A 330 -13.08 -1.32 -12.39
C LEU A 330 -14.40 -0.92 -13.06
N ALA A 331 -14.55 0.36 -13.44
CA ALA A 331 -15.75 0.85 -14.13
C ALA A 331 -15.92 0.19 -15.52
N ALA A 332 -14.82 -0.13 -16.20
CA ALA A 332 -14.81 -0.79 -17.50
C ALA A 332 -14.89 -2.33 -17.41
N LEU A 333 -14.94 -2.91 -16.21
CA LEU A 333 -14.85 -4.35 -15.99
C LEU A 333 -16.11 -5.09 -16.49
N ASN A 334 -15.93 -6.18 -17.23
CA ASN A 334 -17.03 -7.10 -17.51
C ASN A 334 -17.33 -7.96 -16.28
N ARG A 335 -18.20 -7.45 -15.40
CA ARG A 335 -18.56 -8.06 -14.11
C ARG A 335 -19.11 -9.49 -14.23
N ALA A 336 -19.75 -9.83 -15.36
CA ALA A 336 -20.32 -11.15 -15.59
C ALA A 336 -19.26 -12.26 -15.76
N ALA A 337 -18.00 -11.89 -16.00
CA ALA A 337 -16.89 -12.85 -16.15
C ALA A 337 -16.33 -13.36 -14.80
N PHE A 338 -16.76 -12.78 -13.67
CA PHE A 338 -16.18 -13.03 -12.36
C PHE A 338 -17.26 -13.36 -11.32
N ALA A 339 -16.86 -14.01 -10.23
CA ALA A 339 -17.74 -14.29 -9.10
C ALA A 339 -18.26 -12.97 -8.49
N ALA A 340 -19.57 -12.86 -8.32
CA ALA A 340 -20.22 -11.64 -7.86
C ALA A 340 -19.61 -11.11 -6.55
N ILE A 341 -19.35 -12.00 -5.58
CA ILE A 341 -18.75 -11.62 -4.30
C ILE A 341 -17.31 -11.11 -4.43
N ALA A 342 -16.51 -11.66 -5.35
CA ALA A 342 -15.14 -11.21 -5.58
C ALA A 342 -15.12 -9.82 -6.20
N THR A 343 -15.99 -9.58 -7.18
CA THR A 343 -16.17 -8.27 -7.81
C THR A 343 -16.68 -7.23 -6.80
N GLU A 344 -17.68 -7.56 -5.99
CA GLU A 344 -18.25 -6.65 -5.01
C GLU A 344 -17.22 -6.26 -3.93
N ILE A 345 -16.47 -7.21 -3.38
CA ILE A 345 -15.40 -6.91 -2.40
C ILE A 345 -14.34 -5.97 -3.02
N THR A 346 -13.90 -6.27 -4.25
CA THR A 346 -12.88 -5.47 -4.95
C THR A 346 -13.37 -4.05 -5.19
N GLU A 347 -14.61 -3.90 -5.68
CA GLU A 347 -15.24 -2.60 -5.91
C GLU A 347 -15.30 -1.77 -4.63
N ARG A 348 -15.82 -2.37 -3.56
CA ARG A 348 -15.93 -1.71 -2.27
C ARG A 348 -14.58 -1.30 -1.70
N GLY A 349 -13.58 -2.17 -1.81
CA GLY A 349 -12.22 -1.89 -1.36
C GLY A 349 -11.61 -0.70 -2.08
N ILE A 350 -11.70 -0.66 -3.41
CA ILE A 350 -11.16 0.43 -4.24
C ILE A 350 -11.89 1.74 -3.97
N HIS A 351 -13.22 1.72 -3.95
CA HIS A 351 -14.05 2.88 -3.63
C HIS A 351 -13.75 3.45 -2.25
N THR A 352 -13.59 2.57 -1.25
CA THR A 352 -13.20 2.97 0.11
C THR A 352 -11.82 3.61 0.12
N LEU A 353 -10.84 2.98 -0.53
CA LEU A 353 -9.48 3.51 -0.62
C LEU A 353 -9.43 4.89 -1.29
N CYS A 354 -10.16 5.07 -2.40
CA CYS A 354 -10.34 6.36 -3.04
C CYS A 354 -10.91 7.41 -2.09
N ALA A 355 -12.00 7.09 -1.37
CA ALA A 355 -12.65 8.02 -0.46
C ALA A 355 -11.74 8.44 0.71
N LEU A 356 -11.03 7.48 1.31
CA LEU A 356 -10.09 7.76 2.39
C LEU A 356 -8.93 8.63 1.90
N TRP A 357 -8.32 8.28 0.77
CA TRP A 357 -7.20 9.04 0.21
C TRP A 357 -7.56 10.50 -0.04
N VAL A 358 -8.63 10.75 -0.81
CA VAL A 358 -9.03 12.13 -1.13
C VAL A 358 -9.45 12.95 0.09
N SER A 359 -9.95 12.30 1.16
CA SER A 359 -10.27 12.97 2.42
C SER A 359 -9.03 13.34 3.22
N LEU A 360 -8.05 12.44 3.29
CA LEU A 360 -6.81 12.67 4.03
C LEU A 360 -5.89 13.68 3.33
N THR A 361 -6.07 13.89 2.03
CA THR A 361 -5.31 14.86 1.22
C THR A 361 -6.15 16.05 0.75
N TYR A 362 -7.42 16.17 1.13
CA TYR A 362 -8.34 17.24 0.70
C TYR A 362 -8.36 17.48 -0.82
N GLN A 363 -8.47 16.40 -1.57
CA GLN A 363 -8.53 16.43 -3.04
C GLN A 363 -9.96 16.30 -3.57
N LYS A 364 -10.14 16.68 -4.83
CA LYS A 364 -11.41 16.49 -5.53
C LYS A 364 -11.66 14.99 -5.74
N PRO A 365 -12.87 14.46 -5.46
CA PRO A 365 -13.17 13.05 -5.69
C PRO A 365 -13.09 12.69 -7.18
N MET A 366 -12.57 11.49 -7.47
CA MET A 366 -12.30 11.05 -8.85
C MET A 366 -13.55 10.62 -9.64
N SER A 367 -14.66 10.26 -8.98
CA SER A 367 -16.00 10.04 -9.57
C SER A 367 -17.01 9.70 -8.47
N ALA A 368 -18.31 9.68 -8.78
CA ALA A 368 -19.36 9.25 -7.85
C ALA A 368 -19.22 7.76 -7.48
N LEU A 369 -19.25 7.45 -6.18
CA LEU A 369 -19.26 6.07 -5.71
C LEU A 369 -20.57 5.39 -6.10
N SER A 370 -20.48 4.21 -6.73
CA SER A 370 -21.65 3.39 -7.00
C SER A 370 -22.21 2.80 -5.69
N THR A 371 -23.54 2.90 -5.54
CA THR A 371 -24.31 2.49 -4.35
C THR A 371 -25.05 1.15 -4.52
N SER A 372 -24.76 0.39 -5.59
CA SER A 372 -25.41 -0.90 -5.83
C SER A 372 -24.94 -1.95 -4.84
N HIS A 373 -25.74 -2.15 -3.79
CA HIS A 373 -25.63 -3.25 -2.84
C HIS A 373 -26.41 -4.45 -3.39
N THR A 374 -25.71 -5.43 -3.95
CA THR A 374 -26.36 -6.62 -4.52
C THR A 374 -26.35 -7.83 -3.59
N LEU A 375 -25.33 -7.99 -2.72
CA LEU A 375 -25.21 -9.15 -1.85
C LEU A 375 -25.57 -8.86 -0.40
N SER A 376 -26.17 -9.85 0.26
CA SER A 376 -26.57 -9.72 1.65
C SER A 376 -25.34 -9.71 2.57
N PRO A 377 -25.29 -8.88 3.62
CA PRO A 377 -24.21 -8.92 4.61
C PRO A 377 -23.97 -10.33 5.20
N ALA A 378 -25.01 -11.16 5.28
CA ALA A 378 -24.94 -12.53 5.79
C ALA A 378 -24.18 -13.51 4.87
N GLU A 379 -24.12 -13.27 3.56
CA GLU A 379 -23.32 -14.10 2.63
C GLU A 379 -21.83 -13.76 2.72
N ILE A 380 -21.50 -12.49 2.94
CA ILE A 380 -20.11 -12.04 3.05
C ILE A 380 -19.53 -12.44 4.43
N LEU A 381 -20.31 -12.30 5.51
CA LEU A 381 -19.87 -12.59 6.89
C LEU A 381 -19.65 -14.09 7.19
N ARG A 382 -20.26 -15.00 6.42
CA ARG A 382 -20.11 -16.46 6.63
C ARG A 382 -18.68 -16.98 6.45
N SER A 383 -17.78 -16.16 5.90
CA SER A 383 -16.38 -16.51 5.61
C SER A 383 -15.35 -15.79 6.48
N ASP A 384 -15.75 -15.05 7.53
CA ASP A 384 -14.78 -14.31 8.33
C ASP A 384 -13.92 -15.27 9.15
N GLY A 385 -12.63 -15.34 8.80
CA GLY A 385 -11.69 -16.30 9.37
C GLY A 385 -11.18 -15.88 10.75
N TYR A 386 -10.03 -16.42 11.13
CA TYR A 386 -9.31 -15.98 12.32
C TYR A 386 -8.22 -14.98 11.97
N TRP A 387 -7.93 -14.10 12.92
CA TRP A 387 -6.80 -13.18 12.91
C TRP A 387 -5.85 -13.52 14.07
N GLN A 388 -4.57 -13.32 13.83
CA GLN A 388 -3.54 -13.40 14.85
C GLN A 388 -2.43 -12.39 14.51
N PRO A 389 -1.76 -11.81 15.51
CA PRO A 389 -0.62 -10.94 15.24
C PRO A 389 0.51 -11.76 14.62
N TYR A 390 1.05 -11.26 13.52
CA TYR A 390 2.16 -11.88 12.79
C TYR A 390 3.18 -10.81 12.38
N ARG A 391 4.38 -10.90 12.94
CA ARG A 391 5.51 -10.00 12.69
C ARG A 391 6.73 -10.78 12.21
N TYR A 392 6.92 -11.98 12.76
CA TYR A 392 8.04 -12.87 12.49
C TYR A 392 7.57 -14.28 12.13
N PHE A 393 8.45 -15.05 11.50
CA PHE A 393 8.22 -16.47 11.19
C PHE A 393 7.80 -17.32 12.41
N GLN A 394 8.20 -16.90 13.61
CA GLN A 394 7.97 -17.62 14.88
C GLN A 394 6.59 -17.34 15.49
N ASP A 395 5.89 -16.29 15.04
CA ASP A 395 4.59 -15.86 15.59
C ASP A 395 3.44 -16.81 15.22
N LYS A 396 3.72 -17.92 14.54
CA LYS A 396 2.77 -18.98 14.17
C LYS A 396 2.10 -19.67 15.36
N ARG A 397 2.48 -19.33 16.60
CA ARG A 397 1.97 -19.92 17.84
C ARG A 397 1.14 -18.94 18.68
N THR A 398 0.86 -17.73 18.19
CA THR A 398 0.06 -16.75 18.90
C THR A 398 -1.43 -17.15 18.92
N ARG A 399 -2.17 -16.63 19.90
CA ARG A 399 -3.60 -16.96 20.05
C ARG A 399 -4.40 -16.34 18.90
N GLN A 400 -5.15 -17.19 18.20
CA GLN A 400 -6.11 -16.78 17.19
C GLN A 400 -7.38 -16.20 17.82
N VAL A 401 -7.91 -15.16 17.20
CA VAL A 401 -9.17 -14.51 17.56
C VAL A 401 -10.04 -14.35 16.30
N PRO A 402 -11.37 -14.24 16.42
CA PRO A 402 -12.23 -13.96 15.26
C PRO A 402 -11.74 -12.72 14.51
N SER A 403 -11.60 -12.81 13.17
CA SER A 403 -10.90 -11.77 12.41
C SER A 403 -11.69 -10.48 12.27
N GLN A 404 -13.02 -10.51 12.24
CA GLN A 404 -13.88 -9.34 12.00
C GLN A 404 -13.47 -8.50 10.78
N ALA A 405 -12.69 -9.05 9.84
CA ALA A 405 -12.07 -8.27 8.77
C ALA A 405 -13.12 -7.89 7.74
N ILE A 406 -14.03 -8.82 7.44
CA ILE A 406 -15.14 -8.59 6.51
C ILE A 406 -16.12 -7.60 7.12
N ALA A 407 -16.47 -7.78 8.40
CA ALA A 407 -17.34 -6.85 9.12
C ALA A 407 -16.76 -5.44 9.18
N THR A 408 -15.46 -5.33 9.45
CA THR A 408 -14.74 -4.05 9.49
C THR A 408 -14.66 -3.40 8.11
N ALA A 409 -14.31 -4.16 7.07
CA ALA A 409 -14.33 -3.66 5.70
C ALA A 409 -15.74 -3.20 5.31
N ASP A 410 -16.78 -3.90 5.75
CA ASP A 410 -18.16 -3.49 5.49
C ASP A 410 -18.50 -2.14 6.12
N ALA A 411 -18.20 -2.00 7.41
CA ALA A 411 -18.39 -0.76 8.15
C ALA A 411 -17.54 0.38 7.57
N MET A 412 -16.30 0.10 7.15
CA MET A 412 -15.41 1.08 6.54
C MET A 412 -15.92 1.54 5.16
N THR A 413 -16.51 0.66 4.35
CA THR A 413 -17.14 1.09 3.08
C THR A 413 -18.26 2.07 3.35
N ARG A 414 -19.14 1.78 4.33
CA ARG A 414 -20.26 2.68 4.67
C ARG A 414 -19.76 4.02 5.21
N LEU A 415 -18.69 4.01 6.01
CA LEU A 415 -18.04 5.24 6.47
C LEU A 415 -17.41 6.00 5.29
N GLY A 416 -16.70 5.29 4.41
CA GLY A 416 -16.09 5.81 3.19
C GLY A 416 -17.09 6.48 2.25
N GLN A 417 -18.31 5.97 2.14
CA GLN A 417 -19.40 6.63 1.41
C GLN A 417 -19.79 7.98 2.02
N ILE A 418 -19.86 8.07 3.36
CA ILE A 418 -20.14 9.34 4.04
C ILE A 418 -18.97 10.31 3.84
N ILE A 419 -17.74 9.84 4.03
CA ILE A 419 -16.51 10.62 3.81
C ILE A 419 -16.45 11.14 2.37
N HIS A 420 -16.75 10.31 1.38
CA HIS A 420 -16.79 10.71 -0.02
C HIS A 420 -17.78 11.86 -0.26
N ASP A 421 -18.98 11.77 0.32
CA ASP A 421 -19.98 12.83 0.21
C ASP A 421 -19.53 14.11 0.93
N MET A 422 -18.84 13.99 2.07
CA MET A 422 -18.23 15.14 2.78
C MET A 422 -17.20 15.85 1.92
N VAL A 423 -16.28 15.09 1.30
CA VAL A 423 -15.30 15.65 0.36
C VAL A 423 -16.00 16.21 -0.87
N GLY A 424 -17.10 15.62 -1.32
CA GLY A 424 -17.96 16.17 -2.37
C GLY A 424 -18.50 17.56 -2.02
N VAL A 425 -19.01 17.75 -0.80
CA VAL A 425 -19.51 19.05 -0.32
C VAL A 425 -18.39 20.08 -0.27
N TYR A 426 -17.24 19.75 0.31
CA TYR A 426 -16.15 20.74 0.47
C TYR A 426 -15.27 20.88 -0.77
N CYS A 427 -14.77 19.81 -1.36
CA CYS A 427 -13.74 19.85 -2.40
C CYS A 427 -14.25 19.55 -3.82
N GLY A 428 -15.49 19.05 -3.98
CA GLY A 428 -15.91 18.38 -5.22
C GLY A 428 -16.96 19.08 -6.10
N ARG A 429 -18.06 19.55 -5.51
CA ARG A 429 -19.23 20.09 -6.24
C ARG A 429 -19.13 21.60 -6.39
N ASP A 430 -19.73 22.18 -7.43
CA ASP A 430 -19.79 23.65 -7.59
C ASP A 430 -20.92 24.28 -6.74
N ASP A 431 -21.72 23.43 -6.08
CA ASP A 431 -22.81 23.85 -5.20
C ASP A 431 -22.31 24.60 -3.96
N SER A 432 -23.19 25.45 -3.42
CA SER A 432 -22.93 26.13 -2.15
C SER A 432 -22.96 25.14 -0.98
N VAL A 433 -22.03 25.33 -0.03
CA VAL A 433 -22.03 24.59 1.24
C VAL A 433 -23.10 25.22 2.13
N THR A 434 -24.15 24.45 2.42
CA THR A 434 -25.30 24.89 3.24
C THR A 434 -25.29 24.22 4.61
N ALA A 435 -25.91 24.85 5.60
CA ALA A 435 -26.09 24.26 6.93
C ALA A 435 -26.75 22.87 6.87
N ARG A 436 -27.79 22.73 6.05
CA ARG A 436 -28.50 21.48 5.82
C ARG A 436 -27.58 20.38 5.28
N SER A 437 -26.71 20.68 4.31
CA SER A 437 -25.77 19.71 3.74
C SER A 437 -24.81 19.15 4.80
N VAL A 438 -24.28 20.00 5.67
CA VAL A 438 -23.39 19.62 6.77
C VAL A 438 -24.13 18.79 7.82
N ILE A 439 -25.34 19.23 8.21
CA ILE A 439 -26.13 18.57 9.26
C ILE A 439 -26.58 17.17 8.82
N ILE A 440 -26.91 16.98 7.54
CA ILE A 440 -27.19 15.65 6.99
C ILE A 440 -25.97 14.72 7.14
N LEU A 441 -24.77 15.21 6.84
CA LEU A 441 -23.53 14.42 6.97
C LEU A 441 -23.22 14.11 8.44
N CYS A 442 -23.38 15.10 9.32
CA CYS A 442 -23.28 14.96 10.76
C CYS A 442 -24.19 13.84 11.29
N ARG A 443 -25.49 13.87 10.95
CA ARG A 443 -26.44 12.81 11.32
C ARG A 443 -26.00 11.46 10.79
N ARG A 444 -25.60 11.37 9.52
CA ARG A 444 -25.13 10.11 8.92
C ARG A 444 -23.93 9.52 9.66
N LEU A 445 -22.97 10.34 10.10
CA LEU A 445 -21.84 9.89 10.90
C LEU A 445 -22.30 9.34 12.26
N TYR A 446 -23.15 10.08 13.00
CA TYR A 446 -23.67 9.59 14.27
C TYR A 446 -24.51 8.31 14.12
N ASP A 447 -25.41 8.27 13.13
CA ASP A 447 -26.23 7.09 12.84
C ASP A 447 -25.37 5.90 12.41
N TRP A 448 -24.27 6.14 11.69
CA TRP A 448 -23.31 5.11 11.34
C TRP A 448 -22.66 4.53 12.61
N LYS A 449 -22.18 5.38 13.52
CA LYS A 449 -21.55 4.94 14.78
C LYS A 449 -22.53 4.14 15.65
N ARG A 450 -23.79 4.61 15.79
CA ARG A 450 -24.84 3.93 16.58
C ARG A 450 -25.26 2.57 16.00
N ARG A 451 -25.07 2.34 14.70
CA ARG A 451 -25.44 1.10 14.01
C ARG A 451 -24.27 0.12 13.84
N LEU A 452 -23.11 0.41 14.44
CA LEU A 452 -22.00 -0.53 14.40
C LEU A 452 -22.39 -1.83 15.13
N PRO A 453 -22.04 -3.01 14.58
CA PRO A 453 -22.21 -4.27 15.28
C PRO A 453 -21.39 -4.29 16.58
N VAL A 454 -21.92 -4.96 17.61
CA VAL A 454 -21.26 -5.14 18.92
C VAL A 454 -19.83 -5.69 18.78
N ALA A 455 -19.59 -6.57 17.79
CA ALA A 455 -18.26 -7.13 17.52
C ALA A 455 -17.21 -6.08 17.07
N LEU A 456 -17.65 -4.91 16.61
CA LEU A 456 -16.80 -3.80 16.18
C LEU A 456 -16.80 -2.64 17.19
N GLU A 457 -17.50 -2.75 18.31
CA GLU A 457 -17.51 -1.70 19.33
C GLU A 457 -16.19 -1.63 20.09
N VAL A 458 -15.75 -0.41 20.41
CA VAL A 458 -14.59 -0.15 21.26
C VAL A 458 -15.08 0.72 22.41
N THR A 459 -15.14 0.18 23.62
CA THR A 459 -15.62 0.91 24.81
C THR A 459 -14.49 1.16 25.80
N GLY A 460 -14.57 2.28 26.52
CA GLY A 460 -13.63 2.68 27.58
C GLY A 460 -14.00 2.12 28.95
N ASP A 461 -15.30 2.04 29.27
CA ASP A 461 -15.79 1.87 30.66
C ASP A 461 -16.67 0.61 30.89
N GLY A 462 -16.31 -0.49 30.21
CA GLY A 462 -16.45 -1.86 30.74
C GLY A 462 -17.76 -2.62 30.48
N VAL A 463 -17.87 -3.52 29.50
CA VAL A 463 -16.83 -4.27 28.78
C VAL A 463 -17.44 -4.84 27.47
N PRO A 464 -16.96 -4.48 26.27
CA PRO A 464 -16.58 -5.55 25.32
C PRO A 464 -15.17 -5.41 24.71
N LEU A 465 -14.62 -6.60 24.43
CA LEU A 465 -13.30 -6.99 23.91
C LEU A 465 -12.07 -6.40 24.62
N SER A 466 -11.53 -7.19 25.56
CA SER A 466 -10.12 -7.13 25.90
C SER A 466 -9.28 -7.29 24.62
N HIS A 467 -8.57 -6.23 24.22
CA HIS A 467 -7.73 -6.16 22.99
C HIS A 467 -8.51 -6.01 21.67
N PRO A 468 -9.03 -4.80 21.34
CA PRO A 468 -9.65 -4.54 20.04
C PRO A 468 -8.64 -4.71 18.90
N LEU A 469 -9.08 -5.30 17.79
CA LEU A 469 -8.24 -5.59 16.63
C LEU A 469 -7.69 -4.31 15.98
N PRO A 470 -6.50 -4.36 15.34
CA PRO A 470 -5.85 -3.16 14.79
C PRO A 470 -6.72 -2.47 13.72
N HIS A 471 -7.42 -3.26 12.91
CA HIS A 471 -8.31 -2.73 11.87
C HIS A 471 -9.62 -2.17 12.46
N VAL A 472 -10.10 -2.70 13.58
CA VAL A 472 -11.26 -2.12 14.31
C VAL A 472 -10.87 -0.76 14.91
N LEU A 473 -9.67 -0.65 15.51
CA LEU A 473 -9.18 0.65 15.99
C LEU A 473 -9.05 1.66 14.85
N SER A 474 -8.45 1.26 13.74
CA SER A 474 -8.31 2.13 12.56
C SER A 474 -9.68 2.58 12.01
N LEU A 475 -10.71 1.74 12.05
CA LEU A 475 -12.09 2.12 11.69
C LEU A 475 -12.61 3.29 12.53
N HIS A 476 -12.49 3.20 13.86
CA HIS A 476 -12.94 4.27 14.76
C HIS A 476 -12.08 5.54 14.62
N ILE A 477 -10.78 5.40 14.40
CA ILE A 477 -9.88 6.54 14.18
C ILE A 477 -10.31 7.33 12.93
N HIS A 478 -10.62 6.66 11.82
CA HIS A 478 -11.12 7.33 10.61
C HIS A 478 -12.45 8.05 10.85
N TYR A 479 -13.33 7.50 11.69
CA TYR A 479 -14.57 8.17 12.10
C TYR A 479 -14.30 9.49 12.82
N HIS A 480 -13.37 9.50 13.79
CA HIS A 480 -13.02 10.71 14.53
C HIS A 480 -12.31 11.74 13.65
N VAL A 481 -11.44 11.30 12.73
CA VAL A 481 -10.84 12.17 11.70
C VAL A 481 -11.94 12.81 10.85
N ALA A 482 -12.90 12.03 10.34
CA ALA A 482 -13.99 12.57 9.54
C ALA A 482 -14.80 13.63 10.30
N LEU A 483 -15.18 13.38 11.56
CA LEU A 483 -15.87 14.40 12.38
C LEU A 483 -15.08 15.70 12.52
N CYS A 484 -13.76 15.61 12.75
CA CYS A 484 -12.91 16.80 12.84
C CYS A 484 -12.88 17.56 11.49
N GLN A 485 -12.72 16.84 10.39
CA GLN A 485 -12.69 17.41 9.03
C GLN A 485 -14.04 18.01 8.59
N LEU A 486 -15.17 17.53 9.14
CA LEU A 486 -16.50 18.06 8.86
C LEU A 486 -16.69 19.47 9.44
N TYR A 487 -16.31 19.68 10.71
CA TYR A 487 -16.63 20.93 11.39
C TYR A 487 -15.57 22.02 11.22
N ARG A 488 -14.31 21.64 11.00
CA ARG A 488 -13.20 22.58 10.94
C ARG A 488 -13.38 23.74 9.95
N PRO A 489 -13.85 23.55 8.69
CA PRO A 489 -14.09 24.66 7.78
C PRO A 489 -15.14 25.67 8.29
N ILE A 490 -16.08 25.19 9.10
CA ILE A 490 -17.19 25.98 9.62
C ILE A 490 -16.73 26.83 10.81
N LEU A 491 -15.83 26.29 11.64
CA LEU A 491 -15.26 27.00 12.79
C LEU A 491 -14.46 28.25 12.38
N GLU A 492 -13.87 28.23 11.18
CA GLU A 492 -13.12 29.34 10.60
C GLU A 492 -14.01 30.47 10.02
N LEU A 493 -15.34 30.33 10.05
CA LEU A 493 -16.27 31.35 9.55
C LEU A 493 -16.45 32.48 10.58
N ALA A 494 -16.17 33.70 10.15
CA ALA A 494 -16.30 34.91 10.97
C ALA A 494 -17.75 35.12 11.47
N ASP A 495 -18.74 34.87 10.61
CA ASP A 495 -20.16 35.14 10.86
C ASP A 495 -20.88 34.00 11.61
N LEU A 496 -20.14 33.01 12.14
CA LEU A 496 -20.72 31.92 12.92
C LEU A 496 -21.12 32.42 14.32
N PRO A 497 -22.38 32.21 14.77
CA PRO A 497 -22.79 32.58 16.12
C PRO A 497 -21.93 31.92 17.20
N GLU A 498 -21.52 32.67 18.23
CA GLU A 498 -20.59 32.18 19.26
C GLU A 498 -21.08 30.93 20.00
N THR A 499 -22.40 30.81 20.21
CA THR A 499 -23.01 29.64 20.85
C THR A 499 -22.80 28.38 20.02
N ILE A 500 -23.02 28.47 18.70
CA ILE A 500 -22.80 27.37 17.76
C ILE A 500 -21.30 27.09 17.60
N ARG A 501 -20.48 28.14 17.53
CA ARG A 501 -19.02 28.00 17.49
C ARG A 501 -18.51 27.21 18.70
N ALA A 502 -18.90 27.59 19.91
CA ALA A 502 -18.52 26.91 21.13
C ALA A 502 -18.97 25.44 21.15
N GLN A 503 -20.20 25.17 20.68
CA GLN A 503 -20.73 23.81 20.59
C GLN A 503 -19.95 22.94 19.59
N LEU A 504 -19.77 23.42 18.36
CA LEU A 504 -19.03 22.70 17.32
C LEU A 504 -17.55 22.52 17.69
N PHE A 505 -16.95 23.52 18.33
CA PHE A 505 -15.60 23.44 18.85
C PHE A 505 -15.51 22.35 19.91
N GLY A 506 -16.42 22.33 20.89
CA GLY A 506 -16.48 21.28 21.92
C GLY A 506 -16.60 19.87 21.33
N ILE A 507 -17.47 19.68 20.34
CA ILE A 507 -17.63 18.38 19.64
C ILE A 507 -16.34 17.99 18.91
N THR A 508 -15.73 18.94 18.20
CA THR A 508 -14.49 18.71 17.43
C THR A 508 -13.35 18.29 18.36
N ILE A 509 -13.19 18.98 19.50
CA ILE A 509 -12.14 18.66 20.48
C ILE A 509 -12.41 17.32 21.16
N SER A 510 -13.66 17.04 21.57
CA SER A 510 -14.01 15.73 22.14
C SER A 510 -13.68 14.59 21.18
N SER A 511 -14.07 14.73 19.91
CA SER A 511 -13.79 13.74 18.88
C SER A 511 -12.29 13.58 18.63
N ALA A 512 -11.52 14.66 18.61
CA ALA A 512 -10.07 14.60 18.44
C ALA A 512 -9.37 13.93 19.64
N LEU A 513 -9.82 14.19 20.87
CA LEU A 513 -9.31 13.53 22.09
C LEU A 513 -9.62 12.04 22.10
N GLU A 514 -10.84 11.64 21.72
CA GLU A 514 -11.20 10.21 21.56
C GLU A 514 -10.36 9.54 20.46
N GLY A 515 -10.14 10.23 19.34
CA GLY A 515 -9.22 9.78 18.28
C GLY A 515 -7.79 9.59 18.77
N LEU A 516 -7.28 10.52 19.59
CA LEU A 516 -5.95 10.43 20.20
C LEU A 516 -5.85 9.23 21.15
N GLN A 517 -6.85 9.01 22.00
CA GLN A 517 -6.89 7.85 22.90
C GLN A 517 -6.88 6.53 22.12
N LEU A 518 -7.59 6.44 21.00
CA LEU A 518 -7.58 5.26 20.14
C LEU A 518 -6.21 5.05 19.48
N LEU A 519 -5.52 6.12 19.07
CA LEU A 519 -4.17 6.07 18.53
C LEU A 519 -3.12 5.66 19.59
N GLU A 520 -3.24 6.15 20.82
CA GLU A 520 -2.43 5.73 21.97
C GLU A 520 -2.68 4.25 22.29
N ARG A 521 -3.95 3.82 22.27
CA ARG A 521 -4.33 2.41 22.45
C ARG A 521 -3.77 1.54 21.34
N TYR A 522 -3.84 1.97 20.08
CA TYR A 522 -3.24 1.27 18.94
C TYR A 522 -1.74 1.05 19.16
N ARG A 523 -1.01 2.11 19.52
CA ARG A 523 0.42 2.05 19.82
C ARG A 523 0.72 1.04 20.92
N SER A 524 -0.02 1.10 22.03
CA SER A 524 0.20 0.22 23.20
C SER A 524 0.02 -1.27 22.89
N LEU A 525 -0.91 -1.61 21.99
CA LEU A 525 -1.23 -2.99 21.65
C LEU A 525 -0.37 -3.53 20.50
N TYR A 526 -0.07 -2.70 19.51
CA TYR A 526 0.43 -3.16 18.21
C TYR A 526 1.71 -2.51 17.73
N THR A 527 2.15 -1.39 18.33
CA THR A 527 3.10 -0.40 17.79
C THR A 527 2.68 0.18 16.43
N HIS A 528 3.00 1.45 16.19
CA HIS A 528 2.81 2.10 14.88
C HIS A 528 3.79 1.59 13.82
N ARG A 529 4.79 0.76 14.19
CA ARG A 529 5.62 0.03 13.22
C ARG A 529 4.79 -0.85 12.29
N TYR A 530 3.65 -1.36 12.78
CA TYR A 530 2.75 -2.27 12.06
C TYR A 530 1.40 -1.64 11.71
N GLN A 531 1.38 -0.33 11.42
CA GLN A 531 0.16 0.36 10.98
C GLN A 531 -0.16 0.18 9.50
N ASN A 532 -1.43 0.31 9.13
CA ASN A 532 -1.81 0.35 7.72
C ASN A 532 -1.27 1.63 7.04
N PRO A 533 -1.12 1.64 5.70
CA PRO A 533 -0.47 2.74 4.98
C PRO A 533 -1.12 4.12 5.11
N LEU A 534 -2.36 4.25 5.63
CA LEU A 534 -3.02 5.55 5.80
C LEU A 534 -3.04 6.06 7.25
N LEU A 535 -2.70 5.23 8.24
CA LEU A 535 -2.90 5.59 9.65
C LEU A 535 -1.98 6.74 10.13
N ALA A 536 -0.79 6.90 9.54
CA ALA A 536 0.08 8.04 9.82
C ALA A 536 -0.59 9.38 9.48
N PHE A 537 -1.40 9.44 8.42
CA PHE A 537 -2.17 10.64 8.11
C PHE A 537 -3.20 10.92 9.19
N CYS A 538 -3.88 9.88 9.70
CA CYS A 538 -4.82 10.05 10.81
C CYS A 538 -4.16 10.58 12.08
N VAL A 539 -2.94 10.13 12.41
CA VAL A 539 -2.13 10.68 13.51
C VAL A 539 -1.97 12.18 13.34
N ILE A 540 -1.51 12.60 12.16
CA ILE A 540 -1.27 14.00 11.85
C ILE A 540 -2.57 14.82 11.92
N HIS A 541 -3.65 14.38 11.28
CA HIS A 541 -4.95 15.10 11.29
C HIS A 541 -5.54 15.28 12.70
N VAL A 542 -5.48 14.23 13.53
CA VAL A 542 -5.97 14.30 14.92
C VAL A 542 -5.09 15.25 15.75
N CYS A 543 -3.77 15.08 15.67
CA CYS A 543 -2.84 15.87 16.46
C CYS A 543 -2.91 17.34 16.06
N GLU A 544 -2.87 17.62 14.76
CA GLU A 544 -3.04 18.97 14.20
C GLU A 544 -4.31 19.67 14.73
N THR A 545 -5.44 18.95 14.77
CA THR A 545 -6.71 19.49 15.28
C THR A 545 -6.61 19.90 16.76
N LEU A 546 -5.91 19.10 17.57
CA LEU A 546 -5.69 19.40 19.00
C LEU A 546 -4.65 20.52 19.22
N LEU A 547 -3.61 20.58 18.38
CA LEU A 547 -2.56 21.59 18.45
C LEU A 547 -3.15 22.99 18.22
N ARG A 548 -3.94 23.15 17.15
CA ARG A 548 -4.64 24.41 16.84
C ARG A 548 -5.72 24.79 17.87
N ALA A 549 -6.23 23.80 18.59
CA ALA A 549 -7.17 24.04 19.68
C ALA A 549 -6.50 24.50 20.98
N GLY A 550 -5.17 24.50 21.06
CA GLY A 550 -4.44 24.81 22.28
C GLY A 550 -4.69 23.82 23.40
N ARG A 551 -4.87 22.52 23.09
CA ARG A 551 -5.17 21.46 24.07
C ARG A 551 -4.01 20.48 24.19
N ASP A 552 -3.52 20.28 25.41
CA ASP A 552 -2.46 19.32 25.75
C ASP A 552 -1.27 19.36 24.77
N GLN A 553 -0.92 20.54 24.26
CA GLN A 553 -0.06 20.69 23.08
C GLN A 553 1.25 19.92 23.21
N ARG A 554 1.92 19.99 24.37
CA ARG A 554 3.16 19.24 24.62
C ARG A 554 2.99 17.73 24.50
N ARG A 555 1.92 17.17 25.09
CA ARG A 555 1.61 15.73 25.01
C ARG A 555 1.27 15.33 23.58
N VAL A 556 0.47 16.15 22.89
CA VAL A 556 0.03 15.89 21.52
C VAL A 556 1.21 15.91 20.55
N VAL A 557 2.09 16.93 20.62
CA VAL A 557 3.30 16.99 19.79
C VAL A 557 4.20 15.79 20.07
N GLN A 558 4.49 15.50 21.35
CA GLN A 558 5.32 14.35 21.72
C GLN A 558 4.76 13.05 21.14
N PHE A 559 3.46 12.80 21.35
CA PHE A 559 2.80 11.60 20.84
C PHE A 559 2.86 11.52 19.31
N ALA A 560 2.62 12.63 18.60
CA ALA A 560 2.64 12.66 17.15
C ALA A 560 4.00 12.24 16.60
N PHE A 561 5.10 12.77 17.16
CA PHE A 561 6.46 12.41 16.74
C PHE A 561 6.83 10.98 17.13
N GLU A 562 6.47 10.50 18.33
CA GLU A 562 6.72 9.12 18.73
C GLU A 562 5.96 8.10 17.86
N ALA A 563 4.68 8.33 17.63
CA ALA A 563 3.83 7.47 16.81
C ALA A 563 4.32 7.41 15.35
N THR A 564 4.65 8.57 14.77
CA THR A 564 5.18 8.63 13.41
C THR A 564 6.58 8.02 13.31
N HIS A 565 7.46 8.26 14.29
CA HIS A 565 8.80 7.68 14.34
C HIS A 565 8.80 6.15 14.22
N GLU A 566 7.92 5.46 14.96
CA GLU A 566 7.81 3.99 14.92
C GLU A 566 7.50 3.46 13.50
N SER A 567 6.82 4.25 12.69
CA SER A 567 6.44 3.88 11.32
C SER A 567 7.39 4.36 10.23
N LEU A 568 8.29 5.31 10.56
CA LEU A 568 9.23 5.94 9.62
C LEU A 568 10.15 4.93 8.93
N ALA A 569 10.51 3.85 9.63
CA ALA A 569 11.34 2.78 9.07
C ALA A 569 10.63 2.01 7.93
N GLY A 570 9.30 1.92 7.99
CA GLY A 570 8.48 1.27 6.98
C GLY A 570 8.06 2.21 5.87
N PHE A 571 7.65 3.43 6.20
CA PHE A 571 6.99 4.33 5.27
C PHE A 571 7.77 5.64 5.08
N ALA A 572 8.33 5.83 3.89
CA ALA A 572 9.20 6.96 3.61
C ALA A 572 8.47 8.32 3.64
N TYR A 573 7.17 8.33 3.34
CA TYR A 573 6.34 9.54 3.34
C TYR A 573 6.13 10.15 4.73
N VAL A 574 6.41 9.39 5.78
CA VAL A 574 6.24 9.85 7.16
C VAL A 574 7.22 10.97 7.51
N GLY A 575 8.42 10.96 6.95
CA GLY A 575 9.41 12.03 7.17
C GLY A 575 8.92 13.40 6.70
N PRO A 576 8.47 13.55 5.44
CA PRO A 576 7.81 14.75 4.97
C PRO A 576 6.57 15.14 5.81
N LEU A 577 5.75 14.18 6.26
CA LEU A 577 4.61 14.49 7.14
C LEU A 577 5.04 15.07 8.49
N GLN A 578 6.09 14.51 9.11
CA GLN A 578 6.69 15.05 10.34
C GLN A 578 7.23 16.47 10.12
N PHE A 579 7.82 16.74 8.95
CA PHE A 579 8.29 18.07 8.61
C PHE A 579 7.16 19.10 8.46
N ILE A 580 6.05 18.73 7.82
CA ILE A 580 4.85 19.59 7.77
C ILE A 580 4.30 19.83 9.19
N LEU A 581 4.40 18.85 10.09
CA LEU A 581 4.01 19.00 11.49
C LEU A 581 4.92 19.98 12.23
N CYS A 582 6.23 19.96 11.98
CA CYS A 582 7.15 20.98 12.50
C CYS A 582 6.74 22.39 12.03
N GLN A 583 6.39 22.55 10.76
CA GLN A 583 5.92 23.84 10.22
C GLN A 583 4.65 24.31 10.91
N THR A 584 3.68 23.41 11.13
CA THR A 584 2.45 23.72 11.85
C THR A 584 2.73 24.11 13.31
N ALA A 585 3.66 23.42 13.98
CA ALA A 585 4.04 23.76 15.35
C ALA A 585 4.69 25.16 15.43
N ASP A 586 5.55 25.51 14.46
CA ASP A 586 6.18 26.83 14.37
C ASP A 586 5.15 27.95 14.12
N GLU A 587 4.23 27.73 13.17
CA GLU A 587 3.11 28.64 12.88
C GLU A 587 2.23 28.93 14.12
N GLU A 588 2.01 27.90 14.95
CA GLU A 588 1.19 28.00 16.17
C GLU A 588 2.01 28.37 17.43
N GLY A 589 3.32 28.63 17.29
CA GLY A 589 4.20 28.99 18.40
C GLY A 589 4.42 27.88 19.45
N ILE A 590 4.33 26.61 19.04
CA ILE A 590 4.42 25.43 19.90
C ILE A 590 5.86 24.91 19.92
N SER A 591 6.42 24.74 21.12
CA SER A 591 7.75 24.15 21.29
C SER A 591 7.78 22.68 20.89
N LEU A 592 8.77 22.31 20.05
CA LEU A 592 9.04 20.94 19.66
C LEU A 592 9.76 20.16 20.79
N PRO A 593 9.69 18.81 20.80
CA PRO A 593 10.46 17.97 21.71
C PRO A 593 11.97 18.15 21.55
N ASP A 594 12.71 18.02 22.66
CA ASP A 594 14.18 18.14 22.65
C ASP A 594 14.85 17.08 21.75
N ASP A 595 14.22 15.91 21.61
CA ASP A 595 14.67 14.77 20.83
C ASP A 595 14.05 14.72 19.41
N VAL A 596 13.44 15.80 18.93
CA VAL A 596 12.74 15.83 17.62
C VAL A 596 13.62 15.36 16.46
N ARG A 597 14.91 15.69 16.45
CA ARG A 597 15.85 15.22 15.41
C ARG A 597 15.99 13.70 15.38
N GLN A 598 15.99 13.07 16.55
CA GLN A 598 16.03 11.62 16.68
C GLN A 598 14.70 11.00 16.25
N LEU A 599 13.58 11.58 16.66
CA LEU A 599 12.23 11.13 16.29
C LEU A 599 11.97 11.25 14.77
N MET A 600 12.63 12.18 14.08
CA MET A 600 12.61 12.30 12.62
C MET A 600 13.67 11.42 11.91
N GLY A 601 14.32 10.50 12.61
CA GLY A 601 15.31 9.59 12.02
C GLY A 601 16.58 10.30 11.53
N GLY A 602 16.91 11.46 12.10
CA GLY A 602 18.12 12.23 11.80
C GLY A 602 17.99 13.26 10.68
N ARG A 603 16.92 13.20 9.87
CA ARG A 603 16.64 14.16 8.79
C ARG A 603 15.48 15.06 9.17
N THR A 604 15.72 16.37 9.24
CA THR A 604 14.73 17.37 9.69
C THR A 604 14.36 18.38 8.61
N SER A 605 14.78 18.16 7.36
CA SER A 605 14.51 19.06 6.24
C SER A 605 14.09 18.29 5.00
N TYR A 606 13.02 18.77 4.36
CA TYR A 606 12.39 18.18 3.18
C TYR A 606 11.97 19.29 2.22
N GLY A 607 12.15 19.06 0.92
CA GLY A 607 11.74 20.01 -0.11
C GLY A 607 10.25 19.94 -0.43
N PRO A 608 9.68 20.98 -1.10
CA PRO A 608 8.28 20.98 -1.52
C PRO A 608 7.90 19.77 -2.39
N GLU A 609 8.79 19.33 -3.27
CA GLU A 609 8.58 18.13 -4.11
C GLU A 609 8.39 16.87 -3.28
N GLU A 610 9.17 16.70 -2.21
CA GLU A 610 9.05 15.53 -1.33
C GLU A 610 7.75 15.54 -0.51
N MET A 611 7.24 16.73 -0.18
CA MET A 611 5.94 16.92 0.47
C MET A 611 4.81 16.58 -0.51
N LEU A 612 4.90 17.06 -1.76
CA LEU A 612 4.00 16.67 -2.84
C LEU A 612 4.03 15.15 -3.07
N ASP A 613 5.21 14.54 -2.99
CA ASP A 613 5.35 13.09 -3.11
C ASP A 613 4.90 12.32 -1.84
N ALA A 614 4.61 13.00 -0.74
CA ALA A 614 4.05 12.39 0.46
C ALA A 614 2.51 12.42 0.46
N CYS A 615 1.92 13.54 0.07
CA CYS A 615 0.48 13.76 0.22
C CYS A 615 -0.17 14.59 -0.90
N GLU A 616 0.53 14.75 -2.03
CA GLU A 616 0.14 15.59 -3.19
C GLU A 616 -0.07 17.07 -2.85
N ARG A 617 0.39 17.48 -1.66
CA ARG A 617 0.27 18.84 -1.14
C ARG A 617 1.51 19.21 -0.35
N VAL A 618 1.74 20.51 -0.22
CA VAL A 618 2.77 21.06 0.67
C VAL A 618 2.25 21.28 2.10
N THR A 619 1.01 20.89 2.38
CA THR A 619 0.42 20.98 3.71
C THR A 619 -0.68 19.94 3.86
N PHE A 620 -0.87 19.43 5.08
CA PHE A 620 -2.02 18.63 5.46
C PHE A 620 -3.15 19.50 6.03
N THR A 621 -3.05 20.83 6.01
CA THR A 621 -4.11 21.71 6.49
C THR A 621 -5.26 21.76 5.49
N GLN A 622 -6.49 21.61 5.98
CA GLN A 622 -7.69 21.73 5.16
C GLN A 622 -7.75 23.12 4.50
N PRO A 623 -7.97 23.22 3.17
CA PRO A 623 -7.92 24.49 2.45
C PRO A 623 -9.20 25.33 2.62
N TYR A 624 -9.54 25.68 3.86
CA TYR A 624 -10.79 26.39 4.19
C TYR A 624 -10.92 27.76 3.53
N GLN A 625 -9.80 28.46 3.26
CA GLN A 625 -9.80 29.74 2.56
C GLN A 625 -10.40 29.63 1.15
N VAL A 626 -10.14 28.51 0.47
CA VAL A 626 -10.73 28.21 -0.84
C VAL A 626 -12.21 27.90 -0.71
N LEU A 627 -12.69 27.46 0.44
CA LEU A 627 -14.11 27.15 0.66
C LEU A 627 -14.96 28.39 0.93
N ARG A 628 -14.36 29.50 1.37
CA ARG A 628 -15.09 30.69 1.84
C ARG A 628 -16.06 31.27 0.81
N HIS A 629 -15.74 31.22 -0.48
CA HIS A 629 -16.61 31.74 -1.54
C HIS A 629 -17.79 30.82 -1.86
N ARG A 630 -17.73 29.55 -1.46
CA ARG A 630 -18.78 28.55 -1.68
C ARG A 630 -19.69 28.36 -0.47
N VAL A 631 -19.30 28.85 0.70
CA VAL A 631 -20.12 28.77 1.91
C VAL A 631 -21.31 29.74 1.78
N ASP A 632 -22.52 29.23 2.04
CA ASP A 632 -23.72 30.06 2.07
C ASP A 632 -23.57 31.16 3.15
N ARG A 633 -23.89 32.41 2.78
CA ARG A 633 -23.77 33.57 3.68
C ARG A 633 -24.62 33.43 4.94
N ASN A 634 -25.73 32.72 4.87
CA ASN A 634 -26.64 32.50 5.98
C ASN A 634 -26.32 31.21 6.76
N LEU A 635 -25.27 30.45 6.37
CA LEU A 635 -24.97 29.15 6.97
C LEU A 635 -24.97 29.21 8.50
N GLY A 636 -24.30 30.19 9.10
CA GLY A 636 -24.21 30.31 10.56
C GLY A 636 -25.56 30.47 11.26
N VAL A 637 -26.46 31.28 10.68
CA VAL A 637 -27.81 31.52 11.22
C VAL A 637 -28.72 30.31 10.99
N GLU A 638 -28.65 29.72 9.81
CA GLU A 638 -29.46 28.54 9.49
C GLU A 638 -29.00 27.30 10.25
N PHE A 639 -27.71 27.20 10.59
CA PHE A 639 -27.14 26.06 11.29
C PHE A 639 -27.85 25.80 12.61
N GLU A 640 -28.09 26.83 13.42
CA GLU A 640 -28.80 26.67 14.69
C GLU A 640 -30.23 26.13 14.49
N ARG A 641 -30.95 26.66 13.50
CA ARG A 641 -32.33 26.25 13.19
C ARG A 641 -32.37 24.80 12.71
N GLU A 642 -31.54 24.47 11.72
CA GLU A 642 -31.44 23.14 11.15
C GLU A 642 -30.94 22.12 12.19
N TRP A 643 -30.01 22.50 13.06
CA TRP A 643 -29.48 21.63 14.12
C TRP A 643 -30.57 21.28 15.13
N LYS A 644 -31.33 22.29 15.59
CA LYS A 644 -32.48 22.08 16.47
C LYS A 644 -33.51 21.15 15.82
N GLN A 645 -33.86 21.35 14.56
CA GLN A 645 -34.81 20.47 13.86
C GLN A 645 -34.29 19.04 13.68
N ALA A 646 -33.00 18.88 13.39
CA ALA A 646 -32.38 17.59 13.15
C ALA A 646 -32.28 16.73 14.41
N PHE A 647 -32.00 17.33 15.57
CA PHE A 647 -31.66 16.61 16.80
C PHE A 647 -32.69 16.73 17.95
N LEU A 648 -33.66 17.68 17.90
CA LEU A 648 -34.73 17.76 18.92
C LEU A 648 -35.89 16.77 18.68
N VAL A 649 -36.10 16.31 17.44
CA VAL A 649 -37.23 15.42 17.10
C VAL A 649 -37.09 14.03 17.76
N GLU A 650 -35.87 13.60 18.12
CA GLU A 650 -35.65 12.33 18.83
C GLU A 650 -36.08 12.38 20.32
N ALA A 651 -36.18 13.58 20.92
CA ALA A 651 -36.56 13.70 22.34
C ALA A 651 -38.07 13.55 22.61
N HIS A 652 -38.92 13.67 21.59
CA HIS A 652 -40.39 13.62 21.75
C HIS A 652 -41.01 12.24 21.44
N GLY A 653 -40.19 11.24 21.08
CA GLY A 653 -40.62 9.87 20.77
C GLY A 653 -40.37 8.83 21.87
N ALA A 654 -39.65 9.19 22.94
CA ALA A 654 -39.39 8.31 24.07
C ALA A 654 -39.50 9.10 25.38
N ALA A 655 -40.70 9.14 25.95
CA ALA A 655 -40.89 9.59 27.32
C ALA A 655 -40.21 8.59 28.27
N GLY A 656 -38.98 8.90 28.67
CA GLY A 656 -38.21 8.11 29.62
C GLY A 656 -36.73 8.47 29.59
N THR A 657 -36.38 9.59 30.22
CA THR A 657 -35.02 9.93 30.71
C THR A 657 -33.83 9.40 29.90
N SER A 658 -33.40 10.17 28.90
CA SER A 658 -32.02 10.13 28.40
C SER A 658 -31.52 11.55 28.18
N GLN A 659 -30.86 12.07 29.20
CA GLN A 659 -29.89 13.15 29.05
C GLN A 659 -28.89 12.69 27.99
N TRP A 660 -28.74 13.46 26.91
CA TRP A 660 -27.77 13.17 25.86
C TRP A 660 -26.38 13.01 26.50
N VAL A 661 -25.89 11.77 26.57
CA VAL A 661 -24.50 11.47 26.93
C VAL A 661 -23.67 11.67 25.67
N GLY A 662 -23.36 12.93 25.39
CA GLY A 662 -22.05 13.24 24.83
C GLY A 662 -21.03 12.90 25.92
N GLY A 663 -20.02 12.12 25.59
CA GLY A 663 -18.97 11.68 26.51
C GLY A 663 -18.33 12.87 27.23
N GLY A 664 -18.84 13.16 28.41
CA GLY A 664 -18.29 14.12 29.36
C GLY A 664 -18.00 13.37 30.64
N THR A 665 -16.87 12.68 30.71
CA THR A 665 -16.27 12.35 32.01
C THR A 665 -15.83 13.68 32.63
N GLY A 666 -16.47 14.03 33.73
CA GLY A 666 -16.48 15.37 34.30
C GLY A 666 -15.10 15.98 34.58
N SER A 667 -14.92 17.22 34.11
CA SER A 667 -14.05 18.17 34.79
C SER A 667 -14.80 18.64 36.04
N ARG A 668 -14.40 18.09 37.19
CA ARG A 668 -14.81 18.56 38.50
C ARG A 668 -13.59 18.77 39.39
N GLU A 669 -12.61 19.49 38.87
CA GLU A 669 -11.45 20.01 39.62
C GLU A 669 -11.03 21.37 39.07
N ALA A 670 -11.87 22.39 39.30
CA ALA A 670 -11.49 23.79 39.14
C ALA A 670 -12.33 24.62 40.11
N GLY A 671 -11.94 24.60 41.38
CA GLY A 671 -12.60 25.39 42.41
C GLY A 671 -12.39 24.78 43.77
N LEU A 672 -11.16 24.84 44.29
CA LEU A 672 -10.80 24.80 45.72
C LEU A 672 -9.28 25.01 45.86
N MET A 673 -8.80 26.19 45.43
CA MET A 673 -7.51 26.71 45.89
C MET A 673 -7.69 28.18 46.26
N ALA A 674 -8.26 28.39 47.44
CA ALA A 674 -8.08 29.60 48.24
C ALA A 674 -8.72 29.34 49.60
N GLN A 675 -7.93 28.91 50.59
CA GLN A 675 -7.92 29.45 51.95
C GLN A 675 -7.25 28.48 52.94
N ARG A 676 -6.44 29.10 53.81
CA ARG A 676 -5.93 28.64 55.12
C ARG A 676 -4.60 27.90 55.14
N SER A 677 -3.60 28.75 55.27
CA SER A 677 -2.42 28.65 56.13
C SER A 677 -2.66 28.00 57.50
N GLU A 678 -1.59 27.34 57.96
CA GLU A 678 -1.13 27.14 59.34
C GLU A 678 -2.00 26.33 60.31
N SER A 679 -1.51 25.13 60.69
CA SER A 679 -1.00 24.88 62.05
C SER A 679 -0.51 23.45 62.23
N THR A 680 0.52 23.36 63.06
CA THR A 680 1.29 22.21 63.53
C THR A 680 0.50 21.22 64.39
N SER A 681 0.88 19.93 64.35
CA SER A 681 1.36 19.15 65.52
C SER A 681 1.08 17.62 65.45
N SER A 682 2.18 16.88 65.61
CA SER A 682 2.40 15.67 66.43
C SER A 682 1.47 14.44 66.39
N SER A 683 2.09 13.31 65.99
CA SER A 683 2.13 11.98 66.63
C SER A 683 0.85 11.30 67.13
N ALA A 684 0.60 10.06 66.69
CA ALA A 684 0.73 8.84 67.52
C ALA A 684 0.27 7.57 66.78
N SER A 685 0.81 6.47 67.29
CA SER A 685 0.78 5.05 66.90
C SER A 685 -0.53 4.27 67.08
N GLY A 686 -0.61 3.12 66.41
CA GLY A 686 -1.44 1.95 66.74
C GLY A 686 -2.62 1.78 65.78
N GLY A 687 -2.97 0.61 65.24
CA GLY A 687 -2.61 -0.77 65.52
C GLY A 687 -3.84 -1.64 65.23
N SER A 688 -3.63 -2.72 64.46
CA SER A 688 -4.43 -3.96 64.44
C SER A 688 -5.77 -4.05 63.66
N SER A 689 -5.84 -5.19 62.94
CA SER A 689 -6.99 -6.09 62.75
C SER A 689 -7.81 -5.97 61.46
N ALA A 690 -7.25 -6.55 60.39
CA ALA A 690 -8.03 -7.13 59.30
C ALA A 690 -8.70 -8.44 59.77
N ARG A 691 -10.04 -8.51 59.69
CA ARG A 691 -10.79 -9.77 59.70
C ARG A 691 -11.23 -10.10 58.28
N SER A 692 -10.54 -11.09 57.73
CA SER A 692 -10.92 -11.86 56.56
C SER A 692 -12.18 -12.70 56.86
N MET A 693 -13.16 -12.65 55.97
CA MET A 693 -14.23 -13.65 55.86
C MET A 693 -14.03 -14.40 54.53
N GLN A 694 -13.67 -15.67 54.65
CA GLN A 694 -13.68 -16.64 53.56
C GLN A 694 -15.05 -17.35 53.46
N ILE A 695 -15.21 -18.09 52.35
CA ILE A 695 -16.06 -19.27 52.14
C ILE A 695 -17.48 -18.91 51.61
N ASN A 696 -17.91 -19.29 50.38
CA ASN A 696 -18.08 -20.68 49.94
C ASN A 696 -18.19 -20.87 48.41
N SER A 697 -17.65 -22.00 47.97
CA SER A 697 -17.74 -22.69 46.68
C SER A 697 -18.98 -23.58 46.57
N VAL A 698 -19.64 -23.71 45.40
CA VAL A 698 -20.37 -24.91 44.90
C VAL A 698 -20.50 -24.77 43.37
N VAL A 699 -19.67 -25.43 42.55
CA VAL A 699 -19.81 -26.77 41.94
C VAL A 699 -20.82 -26.84 40.76
N ASN A 700 -20.18 -27.06 39.61
CA ASN A 700 -20.57 -27.54 38.28
C ASN A 700 -21.50 -28.79 38.28
N PRO A 701 -22.07 -29.22 37.14
CA PRO A 701 -21.34 -29.63 35.91
C PRO A 701 -21.43 -28.67 34.72
#